data_AF-A0A535AG84-F1
#
_entry.id   AF-A0A535AG84-F1
#
_cell.length_a   1.000
_cell.length_b   1.000
_cell.length_c   1.000
_cell.angle_alpha   90.00
_cell.angle_beta   90.00
_cell.angle_gamma   90.00
#
_symmetry.space_group_name_H-M   'P 1'
#
loop_
_entity.id
_entity.type
_entity.pdbx_description
1 polymer ?
#
loop_
_entity_poly.entity_id
_entity_poly.type
_entity_poly.pdbx_seq_one_letter_code
_entity_poly.pdbx_strand_id
1 'polypeptide(L)'
;MRERAWGALVLAAAVGWSAWPLPAALATHVVDPQRLSPGGPWARLDLDLLLWILSWDAHALAAAPFAIFQGNLFYPAPDVLAFSEHLLGLAPVAAPVFLASGNAVLTYNATILVTVLVTALATRALVRRWTGDGAAAVLAAAAFAFSPMHVYGWIRLHATAVHFFPLVLLLAWRAAGEPRPRTLALLALVTALQLLAGMYVSYELFALVAAMAPALWWEARRHGRSGLAVAATLAAGALVLVPVGIPYLRARAAGVLPEYGAVPAEGLGATVAHLGDALGWPVIALGLFGALGARRVPWHLRAGLCLVAAVGLALALGPAARLLPGTGLPGLYALAARAVPGFAAMRAPIRFIVLPLLSLAVLAGMGAAALGEGRRWVRVLVLAAAMAVIHADARPVPIVRLPLHGEAVAAYRWLAEHGEHRPVLELPAFLSPMDLDQLLASGRYMVASTLHWSPLVNGYTGHPPPSYTLLATLARRLPDPAALDDLCALVALGWIVVHPAALPPAERAAWDGGGPGLARAAAFGDDVVYRIDRRCGALEPALRRELAEPDPGFAGRTLRGVSRAPLADFRGELRADLPDAVVAGLHGWFAVTVTNTGSAPWPGLTTRARGRVALQARWRDTAGAVVLEGEPGLVARDLAPGESVEVPVGSMMPRPGSYTLEIGLLQDGVGWFAEQPGGAGLAAATVRARPWGEASPLQR
;
A
#
# COMPACT_ATOMS: atom_id res chain seq x y z
N MET A 1 -36.02 7.57 23.86
CA MET A 1 -35.67 6.88 22.59
C MET A 1 -35.60 7.83 21.40
N ARG A 2 -36.55 8.78 21.24
CA ARG A 2 -36.58 9.74 20.12
C ARG A 2 -35.26 10.50 19.85
N GLU A 3 -34.63 11.09 20.87
CA GLU A 3 -33.34 11.79 20.67
C GLU A 3 -32.18 10.86 20.24
N ARG A 4 -32.24 9.57 20.62
CA ARG A 4 -31.21 8.60 20.22
C ARG A 4 -31.25 8.38 18.71
N ALA A 5 -32.46 8.15 18.19
CA ALA A 5 -32.74 7.92 16.78
C ALA A 5 -32.42 9.16 15.94
N TRP A 6 -32.84 10.35 16.38
CA TRP A 6 -32.63 11.60 15.62
C TRP A 6 -31.17 11.85 15.26
N GLY A 7 -30.26 11.82 16.24
CA GLY A 7 -28.87 12.12 15.90
C GLY A 7 -28.12 10.97 15.22
N ALA A 8 -28.64 9.73 15.23
CA ALA A 8 -28.13 8.67 14.36
C ALA A 8 -28.58 8.91 12.90
N LEU A 9 -29.83 9.32 12.69
CA LEU A 9 -30.36 9.72 11.39
C LEU A 9 -29.61 10.92 10.81
N VAL A 10 -29.29 11.93 11.62
CA VAL A 10 -28.48 13.08 11.19
C VAL A 10 -27.11 12.65 10.68
N LEU A 11 -26.43 11.74 11.39
CA LEU A 11 -25.12 11.24 10.94
C LEU A 11 -25.24 10.40 9.67
N ALA A 12 -26.26 9.55 9.55
CA ALA A 12 -26.51 8.78 8.34
C ALA A 12 -26.80 9.69 7.13
N ALA A 13 -27.60 10.74 7.33
CA ALA A 13 -27.86 11.75 6.30
C ALA A 13 -26.58 12.51 5.92
N ALA A 14 -25.73 12.86 6.90
CA ALA A 14 -24.44 13.50 6.64
C ALA A 14 -23.49 12.59 5.83
N VAL A 15 -23.45 11.28 6.12
CA VAL A 15 -22.69 10.32 5.29
C VAL A 15 -23.20 10.30 3.85
N GLY A 16 -24.52 10.21 3.66
CA GLY A 16 -25.12 10.22 2.32
C GLY A 16 -24.86 11.52 1.56
N TRP A 17 -24.94 12.67 2.25
CA TRP A 17 -24.66 13.98 1.67
C TRP A 17 -23.18 14.14 1.30
N SER A 18 -22.26 13.85 2.22
CA SER A 18 -20.82 13.93 1.97
C SER A 18 -20.36 12.98 0.87
N ALA A 19 -21.07 11.85 0.69
CA ALA A 19 -20.78 10.92 -0.40
C ALA A 19 -21.48 11.27 -1.72
N TRP A 20 -22.40 12.24 -1.76
CA TRP A 20 -23.11 12.57 -3.00
C TRP A 20 -22.13 12.99 -4.11
N PRO A 21 -22.28 12.52 -5.37
CA PRO A 21 -23.36 11.68 -5.92
C PRO A 21 -23.14 10.16 -5.88
N LEU A 22 -22.12 9.65 -5.17
CA LEU A 22 -21.77 8.23 -5.13
C LEU A 22 -22.93 7.27 -4.80
N PRO A 23 -23.85 7.58 -3.84
CA PRO A 23 -24.99 6.70 -3.55
C PRO A 23 -25.89 6.37 -4.75
N ALA A 24 -25.96 7.25 -5.75
CA ALA A 24 -26.74 7.03 -6.97
C ALA A 24 -26.06 6.07 -7.97
N ALA A 25 -24.78 5.74 -7.76
CA ALA A 25 -23.96 5.00 -8.71
C ALA A 25 -23.03 3.97 -8.05
N LEU A 26 -23.39 3.46 -6.86
CA LEU A 26 -22.55 2.60 -6.01
C LEU A 26 -21.94 1.38 -6.69
N ALA A 27 -22.59 0.84 -7.73
CA ALA A 27 -22.14 -0.36 -8.44
C ALA A 27 -21.25 -0.09 -9.66
N THR A 28 -21.06 1.17 -10.05
CA THR A 28 -20.42 1.53 -11.34
C THR A 28 -19.40 2.66 -11.23
N HIS A 29 -19.44 3.44 -10.16
CA HIS A 29 -18.54 4.57 -9.94
C HIS A 29 -17.85 4.44 -8.60
N VAL A 30 -16.64 4.99 -8.52
CA VAL A 30 -15.86 5.14 -7.30
C VAL A 30 -15.55 6.62 -7.11
N VAL A 31 -15.13 6.99 -5.90
CA VAL A 31 -14.60 8.34 -5.67
C VAL A 31 -13.36 8.53 -6.55
N ASP A 32 -13.32 9.63 -7.30
CA ASP A 32 -12.24 9.94 -8.23
C ASP A 32 -10.95 10.26 -7.45
N PRO A 33 -9.96 9.36 -7.47
CA PRO A 33 -8.75 9.53 -6.68
C PRO A 33 -7.88 10.69 -7.15
N GLN A 34 -7.96 11.07 -8.43
CA GLN A 34 -7.14 12.14 -9.00
C GLN A 34 -7.68 13.52 -8.66
N ARG A 35 -9.02 13.66 -8.55
CA ARG A 35 -9.67 14.91 -8.19
C ARG A 35 -9.79 15.11 -6.69
N LEU A 36 -9.93 14.02 -5.92
CA LEU A 36 -10.10 14.11 -4.47
C LEU A 36 -8.78 14.42 -3.75
N SER A 37 -7.65 13.88 -4.21
CA SER A 37 -6.36 14.08 -3.56
C SER A 37 -5.26 14.31 -4.60
N PRO A 38 -4.39 15.33 -4.44
CA PRO A 38 -3.27 15.57 -5.34
C PRO A 38 -2.14 14.51 -5.23
N GLY A 39 -2.41 13.34 -4.62
CA GLY A 39 -1.47 12.22 -4.51
C GLY A 39 -1.06 11.58 -5.84
N GLY A 40 -1.50 12.16 -6.96
CA GLY A 40 -1.16 11.74 -8.31
C GLY A 40 -1.69 10.34 -8.61
N PRO A 41 -1.05 9.62 -9.54
CA PRO A 41 -1.55 8.34 -10.01
C PRO A 41 -1.52 7.21 -8.96
N TRP A 42 -0.72 7.36 -7.90
CA TRP A 42 -0.67 6.42 -6.76
C TRP A 42 -2.01 6.27 -6.07
N ALA A 43 -2.78 7.36 -5.98
CA ALA A 43 -4.12 7.32 -5.39
C ALA A 43 -5.05 6.37 -6.15
N ARG A 44 -4.90 6.25 -7.48
CA ARG A 44 -5.67 5.31 -8.29
C ARG A 44 -5.22 3.87 -8.07
N LEU A 45 -3.92 3.64 -8.00
CA LEU A 45 -3.35 2.31 -7.76
C LEU A 45 -3.73 1.76 -6.37
N ASP A 46 -3.66 2.60 -5.34
CA ASP A 46 -4.13 2.25 -4.00
C ASP A 46 -5.61 1.83 -4.03
N LEU A 47 -6.46 2.60 -4.72
CA LEU A 47 -7.88 2.28 -4.85
C LEU A 47 -8.12 0.93 -5.54
N ASP A 48 -7.45 0.68 -6.67
CA ASP A 48 -7.56 -0.58 -7.43
C ASP A 48 -7.07 -1.78 -6.59
N LEU A 49 -6.00 -1.61 -5.82
CA LEU A 49 -5.50 -2.62 -4.88
C LEU A 49 -6.53 -2.93 -3.78
N LEU A 50 -7.18 -1.92 -3.20
CA LEU A 50 -8.15 -2.14 -2.13
C LEU A 50 -9.46 -2.75 -2.63
N LEU A 51 -9.90 -2.39 -3.84
CA LEU A 51 -11.00 -3.06 -4.55
C LEU A 51 -10.72 -4.56 -4.69
N TRP A 52 -9.50 -4.91 -5.11
CA TRP A 52 -9.06 -6.29 -5.23
C TRP A 52 -9.00 -6.98 -3.85
N ILE A 53 -8.35 -6.40 -2.83
CA ILE A 53 -8.23 -7.02 -1.49
C ILE A 53 -9.60 -7.38 -0.92
N LEU A 54 -10.55 -6.44 -0.87
CA LEU A 54 -11.86 -6.69 -0.26
C LEU A 54 -12.66 -7.75 -1.01
N SER A 55 -12.51 -7.82 -2.33
CA SER A 55 -13.16 -8.82 -3.18
C SER A 55 -12.49 -10.19 -3.03
N TRP A 56 -11.15 -10.22 -2.95
CA TRP A 56 -10.35 -11.41 -2.72
C TRP A 56 -10.66 -12.02 -1.35
N ASP A 57 -10.70 -11.22 -0.28
CA ASP A 57 -11.06 -11.69 1.06
C ASP A 57 -12.43 -12.38 1.05
N ALA A 58 -13.42 -11.76 0.41
CA ALA A 58 -14.75 -12.32 0.27
C ALA A 58 -14.75 -13.66 -0.49
N HIS A 59 -14.04 -13.71 -1.62
CA HIS A 59 -13.90 -14.91 -2.43
C HIS A 59 -13.18 -16.03 -1.67
N ALA A 60 -12.02 -15.75 -1.09
CA ALA A 60 -11.19 -16.71 -0.40
C ALA A 60 -11.83 -17.22 0.90
N LEU A 61 -12.54 -16.38 1.66
CA LEU A 61 -13.31 -16.83 2.83
C LEU A 61 -14.39 -17.86 2.45
N ALA A 62 -15.00 -17.72 1.27
CA ALA A 62 -16.02 -18.63 0.79
C ALA A 62 -15.44 -19.90 0.13
N ALA A 63 -14.36 -19.78 -0.64
CA ALA A 63 -13.82 -20.87 -1.44
C ALA A 63 -12.71 -21.66 -0.74
N ALA A 64 -11.80 -20.99 -0.02
CA ALA A 64 -10.61 -21.59 0.57
C ALA A 64 -10.08 -20.76 1.76
N PRO A 65 -10.75 -20.76 2.94
CA PRO A 65 -10.48 -19.81 4.02
C PRO A 65 -9.06 -19.94 4.63
N PHE A 66 -8.45 -21.13 4.57
CA PHE A 66 -7.07 -21.34 5.03
C PHE A 66 -6.00 -20.88 4.02
N ALA A 67 -6.41 -20.56 2.79
CA ALA A 67 -5.56 -20.04 1.72
C ALA A 67 -5.76 -18.54 1.48
N ILE A 68 -6.38 -17.80 2.42
CA ILE A 68 -6.71 -16.38 2.25
C ILE A 68 -5.51 -15.50 1.91
N PHE A 69 -4.31 -15.87 2.37
CA PHE A 69 -3.09 -15.15 2.03
C PHE A 69 -2.53 -15.47 0.63
N GLN A 70 -3.02 -16.54 -0.02
CA GLN A 70 -2.57 -16.97 -1.35
C GLN A 70 -3.33 -16.22 -2.45
N GLY A 71 -3.20 -14.88 -2.45
CA GLY A 71 -3.78 -13.99 -3.46
C GLY A 71 -3.47 -14.45 -4.89
N ASN A 72 -4.41 -14.24 -5.81
CA ASN A 72 -4.25 -14.60 -7.22
C ASN A 72 -3.34 -13.65 -8.02
N LEU A 73 -2.47 -12.87 -7.40
CA LEU A 73 -1.56 -11.94 -8.08
C LEU A 73 -0.12 -12.43 -7.97
N PHE A 74 0.76 -11.96 -8.86
CA PHE A 74 2.20 -12.27 -8.84
C PHE A 74 2.56 -13.76 -8.80
N TYR A 75 1.76 -14.61 -9.44
CA TYR A 75 2.03 -16.03 -9.54
C TYR A 75 3.46 -16.28 -10.05
N PRO A 76 4.29 -17.10 -9.37
CA PRO A 76 3.93 -18.10 -8.35
C PRO A 76 4.24 -17.67 -6.90
N ALA A 77 4.35 -16.37 -6.61
CA ALA A 77 4.70 -15.89 -5.27
C ALA A 77 3.67 -16.36 -4.21
N PRO A 78 4.12 -16.85 -3.04
CA PRO A 78 3.23 -17.19 -1.94
C PRO A 78 2.88 -15.96 -1.09
N ASP A 79 1.81 -16.08 -0.29
CA ASP A 79 1.46 -15.11 0.77
C ASP A 79 1.25 -13.66 0.27
N VAL A 80 0.82 -13.49 -0.98
CA VAL A 80 0.74 -12.20 -1.69
C VAL A 80 -0.11 -11.15 -0.98
N LEU A 81 -1.14 -11.56 -0.23
CA LEU A 81 -1.95 -10.63 0.55
C LEU A 81 -1.13 -9.90 1.63
N ALA A 82 -0.04 -10.51 2.13
CA ALA A 82 0.86 -9.91 3.11
C ALA A 82 1.81 -8.86 2.54
N PHE A 83 1.84 -8.67 1.21
CA PHE A 83 2.70 -7.68 0.55
C PHE A 83 2.14 -6.24 0.64
N SER A 84 0.95 -6.09 1.23
CA SER A 84 0.35 -4.81 1.58
C SER A 84 -0.45 -4.96 2.89
N GLU A 85 -1.77 -4.79 2.85
CA GLU A 85 -2.67 -4.87 4.01
C GLU A 85 -3.72 -5.97 3.78
N HIS A 86 -4.07 -6.72 4.82
CA HIS A 86 -5.01 -7.84 4.70
C HIS A 86 -6.48 -7.47 4.83
N LEU A 87 -6.83 -6.34 5.47
CA LEU A 87 -8.21 -5.82 5.62
C LEU A 87 -9.33 -6.75 6.13
N LEU A 88 -9.03 -7.97 6.58
CA LEU A 88 -9.98 -8.96 7.11
C LEU A 88 -11.02 -8.44 8.12
N GLY A 89 -10.72 -7.38 8.87
CA GLY A 89 -11.62 -6.73 9.81
C GLY A 89 -12.82 -6.05 9.13
N LEU A 90 -12.71 -5.79 7.82
CA LEU A 90 -13.75 -5.22 6.96
C LEU A 90 -14.61 -6.30 6.28
N ALA A 91 -14.20 -7.56 6.33
CA ALA A 91 -14.94 -8.69 5.77
C ALA A 91 -16.40 -8.81 6.26
N PRO A 92 -16.78 -8.46 7.51
CA PRO A 92 -18.18 -8.49 7.94
C PRO A 92 -19.13 -7.63 7.09
N VAL A 93 -18.60 -6.63 6.37
CA VAL A 93 -19.35 -5.82 5.39
C VAL A 93 -19.02 -6.25 3.97
N ALA A 94 -17.73 -6.36 3.65
CA ALA A 94 -17.28 -6.61 2.28
C ALA A 94 -17.74 -7.99 1.76
N ALA A 95 -17.60 -9.05 2.57
CA ALA A 95 -17.92 -10.40 2.16
C ALA A 95 -19.39 -10.61 1.76
N PRO A 96 -20.41 -10.25 2.60
CA PRO A 96 -21.79 -10.44 2.19
C PRO A 96 -22.19 -9.60 0.97
N VAL A 97 -21.64 -8.39 0.82
CA VAL A 97 -21.93 -7.55 -0.36
C VAL A 97 -21.33 -8.17 -1.62
N PHE A 98 -20.08 -8.63 -1.57
CA PHE A 98 -19.43 -9.23 -2.72
C PHE A 98 -20.08 -10.57 -3.09
N LEU A 99 -20.31 -11.46 -2.13
CA LEU A 99 -20.93 -12.76 -2.37
C LEU A 99 -22.35 -12.65 -2.93
N ALA A 100 -23.09 -11.59 -2.58
CA ALA A 100 -24.44 -11.35 -3.11
C ALA A 100 -24.46 -10.70 -4.50
N SER A 101 -23.41 -9.97 -4.89
CA SER A 101 -23.43 -9.12 -6.09
C SER A 101 -22.39 -9.46 -7.15
N GLY A 102 -21.30 -10.13 -6.79
CA GLY A 102 -20.12 -10.31 -7.62
C GLY A 102 -19.43 -9.00 -8.05
N ASN A 103 -19.74 -7.87 -7.40
CA ASN A 103 -19.34 -6.53 -7.87
C ASN A 103 -18.34 -5.86 -6.90
N ALA A 104 -17.07 -5.81 -7.29
CA ALA A 104 -16.00 -5.20 -6.51
C ALA A 104 -16.25 -3.71 -6.18
N VAL A 105 -16.80 -2.94 -7.12
CA VAL A 105 -17.10 -1.51 -6.96
C VAL A 105 -18.17 -1.30 -5.89
N LEU A 106 -19.26 -2.08 -5.96
CA LEU A 106 -20.32 -2.04 -4.95
C LEU A 106 -19.78 -2.42 -3.57
N THR A 107 -18.98 -3.48 -3.49
CA THR A 107 -18.35 -3.95 -2.25
C THR A 107 -17.50 -2.87 -1.60
N TYR A 108 -16.60 -2.24 -2.36
CA TYR A 108 -15.73 -1.20 -1.84
C TYR A 108 -16.50 0.02 -1.34
N ASN A 109 -17.43 0.53 -2.16
CA ASN A 109 -18.25 1.69 -1.78
C ASN A 109 -19.13 1.43 -0.56
N ALA A 110 -19.81 0.28 -0.51
CA ALA A 110 -20.61 -0.10 0.65
C ALA A 110 -19.75 -0.20 1.92
N THR A 111 -18.56 -0.79 1.81
CA THR A 111 -17.62 -0.92 2.92
C THR A 111 -17.16 0.43 3.46
N ILE A 112 -16.84 1.40 2.60
CA ILE A 112 -16.50 2.77 3.03
C ILE A 112 -17.66 3.42 3.76
N LEU A 113 -18.85 3.43 3.16
CA LEU A 113 -20.00 4.11 3.74
C LEU A 113 -20.36 3.53 5.11
N VAL A 114 -20.30 2.20 5.26
CA VAL A 114 -20.50 1.55 6.56
C VAL A 114 -19.38 1.87 7.52
N THR A 115 -18.11 1.86 7.09
CA THR A 115 -16.97 2.21 7.93
C THR A 115 -17.11 3.62 8.49
N VAL A 116 -17.40 4.61 7.64
CA VAL A 116 -17.62 6.01 8.05
C VAL A 116 -18.81 6.13 9.00
N LEU A 117 -19.92 5.46 8.71
CA LEU A 117 -21.10 5.46 9.56
C LEU A 117 -20.80 4.85 10.94
N VAL A 118 -20.10 3.71 10.99
CA VAL A 118 -19.70 3.06 12.24
C VAL A 118 -18.76 3.95 13.03
N THR A 119 -17.78 4.59 12.39
CA THR A 119 -16.90 5.59 13.03
C THR A 119 -17.72 6.70 13.69
N ALA A 120 -18.66 7.29 12.96
CA ALA A 120 -19.50 8.38 13.46
C ALA A 120 -20.39 7.92 14.62
N LEU A 121 -21.05 6.77 14.49
CA LEU A 121 -21.92 6.21 15.52
C LEU A 121 -21.16 5.79 16.78
N ALA A 122 -19.96 5.20 16.64
CA ALA A 122 -19.09 4.82 17.74
C ALA A 122 -18.60 6.05 18.51
N THR A 123 -18.12 7.08 17.82
CA THR A 123 -17.68 8.34 18.44
C THR A 123 -18.84 9.06 19.15
N ARG A 124 -20.02 9.10 18.51
CA ARG A 124 -21.24 9.63 19.14
C ARG A 124 -21.59 8.85 20.41
N ALA A 125 -21.57 7.52 20.36
CA ALA A 125 -21.88 6.67 21.51
C ALA A 125 -20.90 6.90 22.66
N LEU A 126 -19.60 6.99 22.35
CA LEU A 126 -18.53 7.29 23.28
C LEU A 126 -18.76 8.62 24.01
N VAL A 127 -18.86 9.71 23.25
CA VAL A 127 -18.96 11.06 23.79
C VAL A 127 -20.26 11.25 24.55
N ARG A 128 -21.39 10.77 24.00
CA ARG A 128 -22.67 10.84 24.69
C ARG A 128 -22.67 10.07 26.01
N ARG A 129 -21.96 8.94 26.09
CA ARG A 129 -21.86 8.17 27.34
C ARG A 129 -21.08 8.94 28.41
N TRP A 130 -20.03 9.67 28.02
CA TRP A 130 -19.17 10.39 28.94
C TRP A 130 -19.68 11.78 29.33
N THR A 131 -20.42 12.46 28.44
CA THR A 131 -20.92 13.83 28.68
C THR A 131 -22.41 13.88 29.03
N GLY A 132 -23.19 12.88 28.63
CA GLY A 132 -24.66 12.91 28.68
C GLY A 132 -25.32 13.79 27.61
N ASP A 133 -24.54 14.49 26.78
CA ASP A 133 -25.04 15.53 25.87
C ASP A 133 -25.09 15.04 24.42
N GLY A 134 -26.28 15.09 23.82
CA GLY A 134 -26.53 14.59 22.46
C GLY A 134 -25.94 15.47 21.36
N ALA A 135 -25.92 16.79 21.52
CA ALA A 135 -25.43 17.72 20.50
C ALA A 135 -23.89 17.75 20.49
N ALA A 136 -23.28 17.75 21.68
CA ALA A 136 -21.83 17.58 21.82
C ALA A 136 -21.33 16.26 21.20
N ALA A 137 -22.12 15.19 21.33
CA ALA A 137 -21.79 13.91 20.72
C ALA A 137 -21.90 13.90 19.19
N VAL A 138 -22.85 14.65 18.60
CA VAL A 138 -22.90 14.85 17.14
C VAL A 138 -21.69 15.64 16.67
N LEU A 139 -21.32 16.73 17.38
CA LEU A 139 -20.16 17.54 17.02
C LEU A 139 -18.89 16.70 16.98
N ALA A 140 -18.59 15.95 18.04
CA ALA A 140 -17.39 15.13 18.09
C ALA A 140 -17.39 14.01 17.04
N ALA A 141 -18.54 13.40 16.79
CA ALA A 141 -18.69 12.40 15.72
C ALA A 141 -18.43 13.01 14.34
N ALA A 142 -18.96 14.21 14.08
CA ALA A 142 -18.76 14.89 12.82
C ALA A 142 -17.30 15.34 12.63
N ALA A 143 -16.71 15.92 13.68
CA ALA A 143 -15.31 16.36 13.68
C ALA A 143 -14.33 15.22 13.40
N PHE A 144 -14.61 14.01 13.89
CA PHE A 144 -13.75 12.87 13.63
C PHE A 144 -14.06 12.19 12.30
N ALA A 145 -15.32 11.79 12.06
CA ALA A 145 -15.67 10.95 10.91
C ALA A 145 -15.66 11.69 9.56
N PHE A 146 -15.82 13.02 9.56
CA PHE A 146 -15.83 13.85 8.36
C PHE A 146 -14.62 14.80 8.29
N SER A 147 -13.57 14.58 9.08
CA SER A 147 -12.34 15.36 8.91
C SER A 147 -11.78 15.15 7.49
N PRO A 148 -11.12 16.16 6.89
CA PRO A 148 -10.45 16.01 5.59
C PRO A 148 -9.57 14.76 5.51
N MET A 149 -8.84 14.40 6.57
CA MET A 149 -8.08 13.14 6.62
C MET A 149 -8.95 11.89 6.37
N HIS A 150 -10.11 11.78 7.02
CA HIS A 150 -11.01 10.64 6.82
C HIS A 150 -11.66 10.66 5.44
N VAL A 151 -12.08 11.83 4.95
CA VAL A 151 -12.68 11.99 3.62
C VAL A 151 -11.67 11.68 2.51
N TYR A 152 -10.47 12.24 2.58
CA TYR A 152 -9.37 11.89 1.66
C TYR A 152 -8.98 10.41 1.78
N GLY A 153 -9.18 9.81 2.95
CA GLY A 153 -8.97 8.39 3.18
C GLY A 153 -9.98 7.46 2.51
N TRP A 154 -11.07 7.96 1.90
CA TRP A 154 -12.03 7.09 1.20
C TRP A 154 -11.42 6.38 -0.01
N ILE A 155 -10.37 6.94 -0.61
CA ILE A 155 -9.59 6.28 -1.68
C ILE A 155 -8.44 5.42 -1.13
N ARG A 156 -8.18 5.49 0.18
CA ARG A 156 -7.12 4.78 0.90
C ARG A 156 -7.66 4.18 2.19
N LEU A 157 -8.71 3.37 2.07
CA LEU A 157 -9.46 2.85 3.22
C LEU A 157 -8.56 2.15 4.26
N HIS A 158 -7.48 1.51 3.83
CA HIS A 158 -6.49 0.89 4.73
C HIS A 158 -5.85 1.86 5.73
N ALA A 159 -5.80 3.16 5.43
CA ALA A 159 -5.26 4.20 6.31
C ALA A 159 -6.32 4.80 7.24
N THR A 160 -7.61 4.54 7.01
CA THR A 160 -8.73 5.15 7.75
C THR A 160 -9.72 4.14 8.29
N ALA A 161 -9.37 2.84 8.23
CA ALA A 161 -10.14 1.73 8.81
C ALA A 161 -10.06 1.68 10.35
N VAL A 162 -10.14 2.83 11.02
CA VAL A 162 -10.05 3.02 12.49
C VAL A 162 -11.41 3.07 13.19
N HIS A 163 -12.45 2.60 12.50
CA HIS A 163 -13.87 2.75 12.85
C HIS A 163 -14.28 2.19 14.20
N PHE A 164 -13.48 1.27 14.76
CA PHE A 164 -13.72 0.69 16.08
C PHE A 164 -12.86 1.32 17.19
N PHE A 165 -11.92 2.22 16.92
CA PHE A 165 -11.13 2.90 17.96
C PHE A 165 -12.02 3.55 19.06
N PRO A 166 -13.08 4.31 18.70
CA PRO A 166 -13.94 4.92 19.72
C PRO A 166 -14.72 3.85 20.52
N LEU A 167 -15.07 2.73 19.89
CA LEU A 167 -15.81 1.65 20.53
C LEU A 167 -14.92 0.84 21.47
N VAL A 168 -13.67 0.58 21.12
CA VAL A 168 -12.66 -0.02 22.01
C VAL A 168 -12.48 0.86 23.24
N LEU A 169 -12.31 2.18 23.10
CA LEU A 169 -12.22 3.11 24.23
C LEU A 169 -13.46 3.05 25.13
N LEU A 170 -14.65 3.08 24.53
CA LEU A 170 -15.92 3.02 25.28
C LEU A 170 -16.02 1.73 26.09
N LEU A 171 -15.72 0.59 25.48
CA LEU A 171 -15.85 -0.72 26.10
C LEU A 171 -14.76 -0.97 27.14
N ALA A 172 -13.51 -0.56 26.88
CA ALA A 172 -12.41 -0.65 27.83
C ALA A 172 -12.69 0.20 29.07
N TRP A 173 -13.17 1.44 28.90
CA TRP A 173 -13.56 2.29 30.02
C TRP A 173 -14.70 1.68 30.85
N ARG A 174 -15.73 1.15 30.18
CA ARG A 174 -16.83 0.45 30.85
C ARG A 174 -16.36 -0.80 31.58
N ALA A 175 -15.45 -1.58 31.00
CA ALA A 175 -14.92 -2.78 31.62
C ALA A 175 -14.03 -2.46 32.84
N ALA A 176 -13.30 -1.34 32.84
CA ALA A 176 -12.54 -0.89 34.01
C ALA A 176 -13.46 -0.59 35.20
N GLY A 177 -14.53 0.18 34.96
CA GLY A 177 -15.51 0.54 35.98
C GLY A 177 -16.54 -0.55 36.30
N GLU A 178 -16.80 -1.50 35.39
CA GLU A 178 -17.74 -2.62 35.56
C GLU A 178 -17.50 -3.77 34.54
N PRO A 179 -16.64 -4.77 34.85
CA PRO A 179 -16.27 -5.86 33.95
C PRO A 179 -17.36 -6.93 33.90
N ARG A 180 -18.46 -6.62 33.24
CA ARG A 180 -19.51 -7.61 32.95
C ARG A 180 -19.05 -8.53 31.82
N PRO A 181 -19.35 -9.85 31.85
CA PRO A 181 -18.94 -10.80 30.81
C PRO A 181 -19.29 -10.34 29.39
N ARG A 182 -20.50 -9.78 29.21
CA ARG A 182 -20.94 -9.22 27.92
C ARG A 182 -20.07 -8.05 27.44
N THR A 183 -19.65 -7.15 28.34
CA THR A 183 -18.78 -6.03 27.99
C THR A 183 -17.39 -6.53 27.60
N LEU A 184 -16.86 -7.52 28.32
CA LEU A 184 -15.56 -8.12 28.03
C LEU A 184 -15.58 -8.87 26.70
N ALA A 185 -16.61 -9.69 26.44
CA ALA A 185 -16.76 -10.39 25.17
C ALA A 185 -16.85 -9.43 23.97
N LEU A 186 -17.63 -8.34 24.11
CA LEU A 186 -17.70 -7.30 23.08
C LEU A 186 -16.37 -6.56 22.91
N LEU A 187 -15.64 -6.28 24.00
CA LEU A 187 -14.33 -5.64 23.92
C LEU A 187 -13.34 -6.53 23.18
N ALA A 188 -13.26 -7.83 23.50
CA ALA A 188 -12.39 -8.77 22.80
C ALA A 188 -12.73 -8.84 21.31
N LEU A 189 -14.02 -8.98 20.97
CA LEU A 189 -14.48 -9.05 19.58
C LEU A 189 -14.16 -7.78 18.78
N VAL A 190 -14.50 -6.61 19.33
CA VAL A 190 -14.29 -5.33 18.65
C VAL A 190 -12.79 -5.03 18.50
N THR A 191 -11.98 -5.36 19.50
CA THR A 191 -10.51 -5.27 19.38
C THR A 191 -9.99 -6.22 18.32
N ALA A 192 -10.45 -7.47 18.27
CA ALA A 192 -10.06 -8.42 17.24
C ALA A 192 -10.40 -7.92 15.83
N LEU A 193 -11.65 -7.45 15.61
CA LEU A 193 -12.07 -6.91 14.32
C LEU A 193 -11.26 -5.67 13.91
N GLN A 194 -10.95 -4.78 14.86
CA GLN A 194 -10.13 -3.60 14.58
C GLN A 194 -8.69 -3.95 14.23
N LEU A 195 -8.09 -4.92 14.92
CA LEU A 195 -6.73 -5.37 14.61
C LEU A 195 -6.68 -6.11 13.27
N LEU A 196 -7.74 -6.85 12.93
CA LEU A 196 -7.89 -7.48 11.62
C LEU A 196 -8.13 -6.46 10.48
N ALA A 197 -8.38 -5.18 10.76
CA ALA A 197 -8.56 -4.17 9.72
C ALA A 197 -7.25 -3.75 9.02
N GLY A 198 -6.08 -4.10 9.58
CA GLY A 198 -4.77 -3.86 8.97
C GLY A 198 -3.62 -3.83 9.98
N MET A 199 -2.40 -4.01 9.50
CA MET A 199 -1.20 -4.05 10.34
C MET A 199 -0.84 -2.66 10.87
N TYR A 200 -0.95 -1.61 10.05
CA TYR A 200 -0.61 -0.26 10.50
C TYR A 200 -1.61 0.25 11.55
N VAL A 201 -2.92 0.07 11.31
CA VAL A 201 -3.97 0.46 12.27
C VAL A 201 -3.91 -0.37 13.56
N SER A 202 -3.30 -1.56 13.52
CA SER A 202 -3.00 -2.33 14.73
C SER A 202 -1.98 -1.64 15.63
N TYR A 203 -0.88 -1.12 15.04
CA TYR A 203 0.12 -0.35 15.80
C TYR A 203 -0.49 0.94 16.40
N GLU A 204 -1.36 1.61 15.65
CA GLU A 204 -2.10 2.78 16.12
C GLU A 204 -3.02 2.43 17.30
N LEU A 205 -3.75 1.32 17.24
CA LEU A 205 -4.60 0.88 18.35
C LEU A 205 -3.76 0.51 19.59
N PHE A 206 -2.63 -0.17 19.42
CA PHE A 206 -1.73 -0.47 20.53
C PHE A 206 -1.19 0.79 21.21
N ALA A 207 -0.78 1.79 20.43
CA ALA A 207 -0.35 3.09 20.96
C ALA A 207 -1.48 3.79 21.71
N LEU A 208 -2.70 3.78 21.16
CA LEU A 208 -3.90 4.32 21.80
C LEU A 208 -4.18 3.66 23.15
N VAL A 209 -4.21 2.32 23.18
CA VAL A 209 -4.49 1.54 24.41
C VAL A 209 -3.39 1.74 25.44
N ALA A 210 -2.12 1.72 25.03
CA ALA A 210 -0.98 1.92 25.92
C ALA A 210 -1.01 3.30 26.57
N ALA A 211 -1.29 4.35 25.79
CA ALA A 211 -1.42 5.71 26.31
C ALA A 211 -2.66 5.89 27.21
N MET A 212 -3.74 5.14 26.96
CA MET A 212 -4.95 5.16 27.79
C MET A 212 -4.84 4.28 29.07
N ALA A 213 -3.86 3.39 29.14
CA ALA A 213 -3.72 2.41 30.23
C ALA A 213 -3.67 3.03 31.64
N PRO A 214 -2.96 4.16 31.90
CA PRO A 214 -2.97 4.78 33.23
C PRO A 214 -4.37 5.25 33.67
N ALA A 215 -5.16 5.79 32.74
CA ALA A 215 -6.52 6.24 33.01
C ALA A 215 -7.47 5.06 33.27
N LEU A 216 -7.35 3.98 32.50
CA LEU A 216 -8.12 2.75 32.71
C LEU A 216 -7.77 2.08 34.04
N TRP A 217 -6.49 2.04 34.38
CA TRP A 217 -6.03 1.52 35.66
C TRP A 217 -6.59 2.32 36.84
N TRP A 218 -6.53 3.65 36.76
CA TRP A 218 -7.09 4.52 37.79
C TRP A 218 -8.61 4.35 37.94
N GLU A 219 -9.34 4.25 36.82
CA GLU A 219 -10.78 4.01 36.83
C GLU A 219 -11.14 2.65 37.43
N ALA A 220 -10.33 1.62 37.18
CA ALA A 220 -10.51 0.31 37.81
C ALA A 220 -10.27 0.37 39.33
N ARG A 221 -9.20 1.05 39.78
CA ARG A 221 -8.86 1.22 41.20
C ARG A 221 -9.94 1.97 41.97
N ARG A 222 -10.52 3.02 41.39
CA ARG A 222 -11.67 3.75 41.93
C ARG A 222 -12.86 2.84 42.25
N HIS A 223 -13.02 1.76 41.48
CA HIS A 223 -14.10 0.78 41.64
C HIS A 223 -13.64 -0.50 42.37
N GLY A 224 -12.50 -0.46 43.07
CA GLY A 224 -11.98 -1.57 43.85
C GLY A 224 -11.41 -2.73 43.00
N ARG A 225 -10.98 -2.48 41.76
CA ARG A 225 -10.48 -3.50 40.83
C ARG A 225 -9.03 -3.27 40.41
N SER A 226 -8.38 -4.33 39.91
CA SER A 226 -6.97 -4.31 39.47
C SER A 226 -6.77 -3.80 38.03
N GLY A 227 -7.81 -3.80 37.20
CA GLY A 227 -7.71 -3.53 35.76
C GLY A 227 -7.24 -4.72 34.91
N LEU A 228 -6.82 -5.84 35.54
CA LEU A 228 -6.32 -7.03 34.85
C LEU A 228 -7.33 -7.60 33.85
N ALA A 229 -8.63 -7.57 34.18
CA ALA A 229 -9.68 -8.04 33.28
C ALA A 229 -9.69 -7.26 31.94
N VAL A 230 -9.46 -5.96 31.97
CA VAL A 230 -9.39 -5.11 30.77
C VAL A 230 -8.16 -5.49 29.94
N ALA A 231 -6.99 -5.55 30.59
CA ALA A 231 -5.73 -5.91 29.93
C ALA A 231 -5.80 -7.31 29.30
N ALA A 232 -6.29 -8.31 30.04
CA ALA A 232 -6.45 -9.68 29.56
C ALA A 232 -7.44 -9.76 28.40
N THR A 233 -8.51 -8.98 28.41
CA THR A 233 -9.51 -8.97 27.33
C THR A 233 -8.97 -8.31 26.05
N LEU A 234 -8.22 -7.21 26.17
CA LEU A 234 -7.54 -6.58 25.06
C LEU A 234 -6.48 -7.52 24.46
N ALA A 235 -5.71 -8.20 25.32
CA ALA A 235 -4.75 -9.22 24.91
C ALA A 235 -5.43 -10.41 24.20
N ALA A 236 -6.58 -10.87 24.72
CA ALA A 236 -7.36 -11.93 24.09
C ALA A 236 -7.85 -11.53 22.69
N GLY A 237 -8.32 -10.28 22.52
CA GLY A 237 -8.65 -9.75 21.19
C GLY A 237 -7.44 -9.70 20.25
N ALA A 238 -6.24 -9.41 20.77
CA ALA A 238 -5.01 -9.36 19.99
C ALA A 238 -4.47 -10.73 19.56
N LEU A 239 -4.97 -11.84 20.12
CA LEU A 239 -4.53 -13.19 19.72
C LEU A 239 -4.82 -13.50 18.24
N VAL A 240 -5.78 -12.81 17.61
CA VAL A 240 -6.06 -12.95 16.17
C VAL A 240 -4.89 -12.54 15.28
N LEU A 241 -3.98 -11.70 15.77
CA LEU A 241 -2.76 -11.31 15.04
C LEU A 241 -1.73 -12.44 14.99
N VAL A 242 -1.83 -13.48 15.82
CA VAL A 242 -0.89 -14.60 15.79
C VAL A 242 -0.96 -15.35 14.45
N PRO A 243 -2.11 -15.89 14.01
CA PRO A 243 -2.20 -16.56 12.71
C PRO A 243 -2.01 -15.59 11.53
N VAL A 244 -2.54 -14.36 11.64
CA VAL A 244 -2.46 -13.35 10.57
C VAL A 244 -1.06 -12.78 10.41
N GLY A 245 -0.25 -12.73 11.48
CA GLY A 245 1.12 -12.24 11.44
C GLY A 245 2.12 -13.22 10.83
N ILE A 246 1.81 -14.52 10.78
CA ILE A 246 2.74 -15.54 10.25
C ILE A 246 3.11 -15.27 8.77
N PRO A 247 2.16 -15.03 7.84
CA PRO A 247 2.48 -14.66 6.46
C PRO A 247 3.36 -13.41 6.34
N TYR A 248 3.13 -12.38 7.16
CA TYR A 248 3.98 -11.18 7.20
C TYR A 248 5.41 -11.51 7.67
N LEU A 249 5.56 -12.39 8.67
CA LEU A 249 6.88 -12.83 9.13
C LEU A 249 7.61 -13.64 8.05
N ARG A 250 6.90 -14.49 7.30
CA ARG A 250 7.47 -15.21 6.14
C ARG A 250 7.88 -14.25 5.03
N ALA A 251 7.03 -13.30 4.66
CA ALA A 251 7.33 -12.28 3.66
C ALA A 251 8.54 -11.41 4.07
N ARG A 252 8.68 -11.09 5.37
CA ARG A 252 9.87 -10.41 5.91
C ARG A 252 11.12 -11.29 5.82
N ALA A 253 11.03 -12.56 6.21
CA ALA A 253 12.16 -13.50 6.15
C ALA A 253 12.64 -13.76 4.70
N ALA A 254 11.72 -13.71 3.74
CA ALA A 254 12.00 -13.80 2.30
C ALA A 254 12.57 -12.49 1.70
N GLY A 255 12.62 -11.40 2.48
CA GLY A 255 13.12 -10.10 2.04
C GLY A 255 12.13 -9.27 1.20
N VAL A 256 10.85 -9.65 1.18
CA VAL A 256 9.80 -8.89 0.47
C VAL A 256 9.42 -7.63 1.25
N LEU A 257 9.27 -7.76 2.58
CA LEU A 257 8.94 -6.63 3.45
C LEU A 257 10.24 -6.01 4.00
N PRO A 258 10.57 -4.75 3.63
CA PRO A 258 11.78 -4.10 4.10
C PRO A 258 11.64 -3.63 5.55
N GLU A 259 12.77 -3.56 6.25
CA GLU A 259 12.90 -2.81 7.49
C GLU A 259 13.44 -1.41 7.15
N TYR A 260 12.64 -0.37 7.37
CA TYR A 260 13.05 0.99 7.05
C TYR A 260 14.03 1.51 8.11
N GLY A 261 15.32 1.60 7.75
CA GLY A 261 16.37 2.11 8.65
C GLY A 261 16.28 3.62 8.91
N ALA A 262 15.76 4.39 7.95
CA ALA A 262 15.46 5.81 8.10
C ALA A 262 14.21 6.16 7.28
N VAL A 263 13.20 6.72 7.95
CA VAL A 263 12.01 7.29 7.30
C VAL A 263 12.09 8.81 7.45
N PRO A 264 11.73 9.59 6.41
CA PRO A 264 11.72 11.05 6.54
C PRO A 264 10.87 11.50 7.73
N ALA A 265 11.42 12.39 8.55
CA ALA A 265 10.62 13.04 9.60
C ALA A 265 9.83 14.18 8.99
N GLU A 266 8.53 14.25 9.30
CA GLU A 266 7.70 15.39 8.89
C GLU A 266 8.06 16.67 9.65
N GLY A 267 8.54 16.53 10.89
CA GLY A 267 8.80 17.66 11.77
C GLY A 267 7.52 18.22 12.41
N LEU A 268 7.71 18.99 13.50
CA LEU A 268 6.60 19.46 14.34
C LEU A 268 5.68 20.44 13.61
N GLY A 269 6.25 21.38 12.85
CA GLY A 269 5.49 22.39 12.13
C GLY A 269 4.50 21.78 11.13
N ALA A 270 4.98 20.85 10.29
CA ALA A 270 4.14 20.15 9.32
C ALA A 270 3.06 19.30 10.01
N THR A 271 3.43 18.57 11.06
CA THR A 271 2.47 17.72 11.79
C THR A 271 1.36 18.55 12.46
N VAL A 272 1.69 19.72 13.02
CA VAL A 272 0.70 20.65 13.60
C VAL A 272 -0.18 21.28 12.52
N ALA A 273 0.39 21.62 11.36
CA ALA A 273 -0.39 22.11 10.21
C ALA A 273 -1.42 21.06 9.77
N HIS A 274 -1.02 19.79 9.65
CA HIS A 274 -1.95 18.69 9.33
C HIS A 274 -3.10 18.57 10.34
N LEU A 275 -2.86 18.78 11.64
CA LEU A 275 -3.93 18.80 12.65
C LEU A 275 -4.90 19.98 12.44
N GLY A 276 -4.35 21.16 12.16
CA GLY A 276 -5.13 22.36 11.85
C GLY A 276 -6.01 22.17 10.62
N ASP A 277 -5.45 21.61 9.56
CA ASP A 277 -6.15 21.33 8.31
C ASP A 277 -7.22 20.23 8.49
N ALA A 278 -6.96 19.23 9.35
CA ALA A 278 -7.87 18.11 9.55
C ALA A 278 -9.04 18.41 10.52
N LEU A 279 -8.87 19.23 11.56
CA LEU A 279 -9.96 19.51 12.52
C LEU A 279 -10.49 20.95 12.43
N GLY A 280 -9.70 21.88 11.93
CA GLY A 280 -9.92 23.30 12.09
C GLY A 280 -9.59 23.79 13.50
N TRP A 281 -8.99 24.97 13.59
CA TRP A 281 -8.62 25.61 14.86
C TRP A 281 -9.77 25.76 15.87
N PRO A 282 -11.03 26.03 15.48
CA PRO A 282 -12.14 26.09 16.44
C PRO A 282 -12.41 24.76 17.16
N VAL A 283 -12.30 23.64 16.47
CA VAL A 283 -12.49 22.31 17.07
C VAL A 283 -11.32 22.00 18.02
N ILE A 284 -10.09 22.33 17.63
CA ILE A 284 -8.91 22.18 18.49
C ILE A 284 -9.05 23.03 19.76
N ALA A 285 -9.47 24.29 19.64
CA ALA A 285 -9.70 25.18 20.77
C ALA A 285 -10.78 24.64 21.72
N LEU A 286 -11.87 24.08 21.19
CA LEU A 286 -12.88 23.38 21.99
C LEU A 286 -12.32 22.13 22.66
N GLY A 287 -11.42 21.40 22.00
CA GLY A 287 -10.70 20.27 22.58
C GLY A 287 -9.87 20.67 23.79
N LEU A 288 -9.07 21.73 23.67
CA LEU A 288 -8.28 22.28 24.77
C LEU A 288 -9.18 22.77 25.91
N PHE A 289 -10.29 23.44 25.59
CA PHE A 289 -11.28 23.83 26.58
C PHE A 289 -11.92 22.62 27.27
N GLY A 290 -12.23 21.55 26.55
CA GLY A 290 -12.75 20.30 27.13
C GLY A 290 -11.75 19.60 28.04
N ALA A 291 -10.46 19.59 27.67
CA ALA A 291 -9.39 19.01 28.45
C ALA A 291 -9.29 19.65 29.85
N LEU A 292 -9.50 20.96 29.96
CA LEU A 292 -9.39 21.72 31.21
C LEU A 292 -10.74 21.92 31.92
N GLY A 293 -11.77 22.27 31.16
CA GLY A 293 -13.04 22.84 31.62
C GLY A 293 -14.20 21.85 31.79
N ALA A 294 -14.13 20.63 31.24
CA ALA A 294 -15.20 19.64 31.37
C ALA A 294 -15.21 18.94 32.75
N ARG A 295 -15.50 19.71 33.82
CA ARG A 295 -15.40 19.28 35.23
C ARG A 295 -16.31 18.11 35.60
N ARG A 296 -17.42 17.91 34.88
CA ARG A 296 -18.33 16.76 35.06
C ARG A 296 -17.74 15.45 34.55
N VAL A 297 -16.72 15.51 33.70
CA VAL A 297 -16.00 14.35 33.19
C VAL A 297 -14.78 14.07 34.07
N PRO A 298 -14.55 12.81 34.50
CA PRO A 298 -13.41 12.48 35.36
C PRO A 298 -12.09 13.00 34.82
N TRP A 299 -11.25 13.58 35.68
CA TRP A 299 -10.00 14.21 35.26
C TRP A 299 -9.03 13.21 34.64
N HIS A 300 -8.95 11.98 35.16
CA HIS A 300 -8.04 10.95 34.67
C HIS A 300 -8.42 10.45 33.28
N LEU A 301 -9.72 10.46 32.94
CA LEU A 301 -10.18 10.22 31.57
C LEU A 301 -9.65 11.29 30.61
N ARG A 302 -9.82 12.57 30.98
CA ARG A 302 -9.34 13.70 30.18
C ARG A 302 -7.82 13.66 30.02
N ALA A 303 -7.10 13.39 31.11
CA ALA A 303 -5.65 13.23 31.11
C ALA A 303 -5.20 12.06 30.19
N GLY A 304 -5.92 10.93 30.21
CA GLY A 304 -5.68 9.81 29.30
C GLY A 304 -5.83 10.19 27.83
N LEU A 305 -6.88 10.95 27.47
CA LEU A 305 -7.07 11.45 26.10
C LEU A 305 -5.97 12.43 25.68
N CYS A 306 -5.54 13.32 26.57
CA CYS A 306 -4.40 14.20 26.34
C CYS A 306 -3.09 13.41 26.12
N LEU A 307 -2.88 12.35 26.90
CA LEU A 307 -1.72 11.48 26.74
C LEU A 307 -1.76 10.72 25.40
N VAL A 308 -2.91 10.22 24.98
CA VAL A 308 -3.10 9.62 23.64
C VAL A 308 -2.74 10.62 22.55
N ALA A 309 -3.20 11.89 22.67
CA ALA A 309 -2.88 12.92 21.69
C ALA A 309 -1.37 13.23 21.65
N ALA A 310 -0.72 13.32 22.81
CA ALA A 310 0.72 13.59 22.92
C ALA A 310 1.57 12.43 22.37
N VAL A 311 1.22 11.18 22.71
CA VAL A 311 1.90 9.98 22.21
C VAL A 311 1.73 9.84 20.71
N GLY A 312 0.51 10.02 20.19
CA GLY A 312 0.26 9.97 18.76
C GLY A 312 1.01 11.05 17.99
N LEU A 313 1.05 12.29 18.52
CA LEU A 313 1.85 13.35 17.94
C LEU A 313 3.35 12.98 17.92
N ALA A 314 3.89 12.48 19.03
CA ALA A 314 5.30 12.09 19.13
C ALA A 314 5.68 10.94 18.17
N LEU A 315 4.77 9.99 17.93
CA LEU A 315 4.95 8.93 16.92
C LEU A 315 4.85 9.49 15.49
N ALA A 316 3.91 10.42 15.25
CA ALA A 316 3.69 11.03 13.93
C ALA A 316 4.90 11.85 13.43
N LEU A 317 5.71 12.41 14.34
CA LEU A 317 6.93 13.13 13.97
C LEU A 317 7.99 12.24 13.29
N GLY A 318 7.89 10.91 13.42
CA GLY A 318 8.81 9.95 12.81
C GLY A 318 10.13 9.77 13.55
N PRO A 319 11.07 8.99 12.99
CA PRO A 319 12.26 8.51 13.69
C PRO A 319 13.26 9.61 14.05
N ALA A 320 13.31 10.73 13.31
CA ALA A 320 14.28 11.80 13.54
C ALA A 320 13.89 12.76 14.70
N ALA A 321 12.69 12.63 15.26
CA ALA A 321 12.20 13.52 16.29
C ALA A 321 12.69 13.13 17.69
N ARG A 322 13.86 13.64 18.08
CA ARG A 322 14.49 13.36 19.38
C ARG A 322 13.54 13.66 20.55
N LEU A 323 13.49 12.77 21.56
CA LEU A 323 12.66 12.94 22.76
C LEU A 323 12.95 14.25 23.51
N LEU A 324 14.23 14.63 23.58
CA LEU A 324 14.68 15.90 24.12
C LEU A 324 15.38 16.72 23.01
N PRO A 325 14.89 17.93 22.68
CA PRO A 325 15.53 18.80 21.70
C PRO A 325 17.01 19.03 22.04
N GLY A 326 17.88 18.99 21.02
CA GLY A 326 19.32 19.17 21.19
C GLY A 326 20.09 17.94 21.73
N THR A 327 19.41 16.88 22.17
CA THR A 327 20.07 15.64 22.64
C THR A 327 20.23 14.60 21.52
N GLY A 328 21.03 13.55 21.74
CA GLY A 328 21.13 12.39 20.85
C GLY A 328 20.05 11.32 21.08
N LEU A 329 19.06 11.56 21.96
CA LEU A 329 18.08 10.55 22.34
C LEU A 329 17.09 10.28 21.20
N PRO A 330 16.87 9.00 20.82
CA PRO A 330 15.96 8.66 19.74
C PRO A 330 14.53 9.09 20.07
N GLY A 331 13.75 9.40 19.03
CA GLY A 331 12.33 9.70 19.17
C GLY A 331 11.49 8.49 19.59
N LEU A 332 10.24 8.76 19.98
CA LEU A 332 9.32 7.70 20.38
C LEU A 332 9.07 6.68 19.25
N TYR A 333 8.99 7.15 18.00
CA TYR A 333 8.87 6.27 16.83
C TYR A 333 10.09 5.36 16.68
N ALA A 334 11.31 5.92 16.79
CA ALA A 334 12.53 5.15 16.67
C ALA A 334 12.68 4.10 17.80
N LEU A 335 12.22 4.42 19.01
CA LEU A 335 12.15 3.45 20.11
C LEU A 335 11.16 2.32 19.81
N ALA A 336 9.95 2.65 19.32
CA ALA A 336 8.94 1.67 18.95
C ALA A 336 9.44 0.76 17.80
N ALA A 337 10.08 1.33 16.77
CA ALA A 337 10.66 0.58 15.66
C ALA A 337 11.73 -0.43 16.08
N ARG A 338 12.46 -0.16 17.17
CA ARG A 338 13.45 -1.08 17.74
C ARG A 338 12.84 -2.14 18.65
N ALA A 339 11.79 -1.78 19.39
CA ALA A 339 11.23 -2.64 20.44
C ALA A 339 10.11 -3.57 19.95
N VAL A 340 9.34 -3.14 18.94
CA VAL A 340 8.16 -3.86 18.45
C VAL A 340 8.49 -4.57 17.14
N PRO A 341 8.45 -5.92 17.09
CA PRO A 341 8.72 -6.66 15.87
C PRO A 341 7.81 -6.22 14.71
N GLY A 342 8.39 -5.97 13.54
CA GLY A 342 7.66 -5.55 12.34
C GLY A 342 7.25 -4.08 12.31
N PHE A 343 7.39 -3.32 13.41
CA PHE A 343 7.04 -1.89 13.43
C PHE A 343 7.94 -1.08 12.48
N ALA A 344 9.21 -1.47 12.32
CA ALA A 344 10.13 -0.85 11.38
C ALA A 344 9.72 -0.99 9.90
N ALA A 345 8.75 -1.86 9.57
CA ALA A 345 8.18 -1.94 8.23
C ALA A 345 7.20 -0.78 7.93
N MET A 346 6.78 -0.02 8.94
CA MET A 346 5.91 1.14 8.74
C MET A 346 6.69 2.29 8.09
N ARG A 347 6.26 2.72 6.89
CA ARG A 347 6.95 3.75 6.10
C ARG A 347 6.36 5.17 6.21
N ALA A 348 5.25 5.33 6.92
CA ALA A 348 4.53 6.60 7.01
C ALA A 348 4.13 6.91 8.47
N PRO A 349 5.07 7.37 9.31
CA PRO A 349 4.83 7.70 10.72
C PRO A 349 3.66 8.66 10.91
N ILE A 350 3.46 9.59 9.99
CA ILE A 350 2.37 10.58 10.02
C ILE A 350 0.98 9.95 10.23
N ARG A 351 0.76 8.68 9.87
CA ARG A 351 -0.52 7.99 10.11
C ARG A 351 -0.94 7.97 11.58
N PHE A 352 0.01 8.00 12.52
CA PHE A 352 -0.29 8.15 13.96
C PHE A 352 -1.02 9.45 14.33
N ILE A 353 -1.13 10.43 13.43
CA ILE A 353 -1.94 11.64 13.60
C ILE A 353 -3.42 11.34 13.85
N VAL A 354 -3.90 10.16 13.46
CA VAL A 354 -5.26 9.72 13.76
C VAL A 354 -5.58 9.71 15.27
N LEU A 355 -4.56 9.49 16.11
CA LEU A 355 -4.71 9.46 17.57
C LEU A 355 -4.99 10.85 18.18
N PRO A 356 -4.18 11.91 17.93
CA PRO A 356 -4.55 13.25 18.33
C PRO A 356 -5.85 13.72 17.69
N LEU A 357 -6.16 13.33 16.45
CA LEU A 357 -7.45 13.67 15.84
C LEU A 357 -8.65 13.11 16.61
N LEU A 358 -8.62 11.82 16.94
CA LEU A 358 -9.66 11.18 17.76
C LEU A 358 -9.77 11.84 19.14
N SER A 359 -8.64 11.98 19.83
CA SER A 359 -8.62 12.55 21.18
C SER A 359 -9.14 13.99 21.20
N LEU A 360 -8.69 14.84 20.28
CA LEU A 360 -9.12 16.24 20.21
C LEU A 360 -10.59 16.36 19.81
N ALA A 361 -11.09 15.54 18.88
CA ALA A 361 -12.52 15.53 18.53
C ALA A 361 -13.40 15.12 19.74
N VAL A 362 -13.00 14.10 20.48
CA VAL A 362 -13.69 13.65 21.70
C VAL A 362 -13.65 14.71 22.79
N LEU A 363 -12.47 15.32 23.03
CA LEU A 363 -12.31 16.42 23.97
C LEU A 363 -13.12 17.66 23.54
N ALA A 364 -13.24 17.94 22.25
CA ALA A 364 -14.06 19.03 21.72
C ALA A 364 -15.54 18.81 22.03
N GLY A 365 -16.02 17.57 21.92
CA GLY A 365 -17.34 17.18 22.43
C GLY A 365 -17.49 17.45 23.93
N MET A 366 -16.50 17.11 24.75
CA MET A 366 -16.51 17.42 26.19
C MET A 366 -16.55 18.94 26.44
N GLY A 367 -15.78 19.73 25.70
CA GLY A 367 -15.78 21.19 25.77
C GLY A 367 -17.13 21.79 25.37
N ALA A 368 -17.73 21.31 24.28
CA ALA A 368 -19.06 21.72 23.83
C ALA A 368 -20.16 21.41 24.85
N ALA A 369 -20.06 20.26 25.56
CA ALA A 369 -20.97 19.94 26.65
C ALA A 369 -20.78 20.88 27.85
N ALA A 370 -19.54 21.24 28.19
CA ALA A 370 -19.23 22.19 29.26
C ALA A 370 -19.73 23.62 28.98
N LEU A 371 -19.72 24.06 27.71
CA LEU A 371 -20.32 25.35 27.30
C LEU A 371 -21.83 25.43 27.53
N GLY A 372 -22.52 24.28 27.65
CA GLY A 372 -23.94 24.21 27.98
C GLY A 372 -24.32 24.74 29.35
N GLU A 373 -23.34 24.98 30.23
CA GLU A 373 -23.52 25.63 31.52
C GLU A 373 -23.61 27.17 31.40
N GLY A 374 -23.28 27.74 30.23
CA GLY A 374 -23.31 29.18 29.95
C GLY A 374 -24.54 29.65 29.14
N ARG A 375 -24.41 30.79 28.44
CA ARG A 375 -25.49 31.35 27.62
C ARG A 375 -25.81 30.44 26.42
N ARG A 376 -27.05 29.95 26.32
CA ARG A 376 -27.51 29.01 25.28
C ARG A 376 -27.18 29.46 23.85
N TRP A 377 -27.25 30.75 23.54
CA TRP A 377 -26.94 31.28 22.21
C TRP A 377 -25.45 31.17 21.85
N VAL A 378 -24.54 31.36 22.82
CA VAL A 378 -23.09 31.18 22.61
C VAL A 378 -22.80 29.75 22.22
N ARG A 379 -23.40 28.80 22.93
CA ARG A 379 -23.30 27.37 22.61
C ARG A 379 -23.83 27.07 21.20
N VAL A 380 -24.97 27.61 20.81
CA VAL A 380 -25.53 27.41 19.46
C VAL A 380 -24.59 27.97 18.39
N LEU A 381 -24.08 29.20 18.56
CA LEU A 381 -23.15 29.80 17.60
C LEU A 381 -21.85 29.02 17.49
N VAL A 382 -21.28 28.58 18.61
CA VAL A 382 -20.04 27.78 18.63
C VAL A 382 -20.24 26.44 17.95
N LEU A 383 -21.36 25.76 18.21
CA LEU A 383 -21.70 24.50 17.54
C LEU A 383 -21.94 24.70 16.05
N ALA A 384 -22.64 25.78 15.66
CA ALA A 384 -22.89 26.11 14.27
C ALA A 384 -21.59 26.45 13.53
N ALA A 385 -20.71 27.26 14.14
CA ALA A 385 -19.42 27.61 13.57
C ALA A 385 -18.51 26.39 13.42
N ALA A 386 -18.42 25.54 14.44
CA ALA A 386 -17.63 24.32 14.36
C ALA A 386 -18.19 23.35 13.31
N MET A 387 -19.52 23.21 13.21
CA MET A 387 -20.16 22.40 12.17
C MET A 387 -19.94 22.98 10.77
N ALA A 388 -19.99 24.30 10.62
CA ALA A 388 -19.69 24.98 9.36
C ALA A 388 -18.24 24.75 8.93
N VAL A 389 -17.28 24.74 9.86
CA VAL A 389 -15.87 24.43 9.55
C VAL A 389 -15.71 22.96 9.14
N ILE A 390 -16.31 22.02 9.89
CA ILE A 390 -16.27 20.59 9.56
C ILE A 390 -16.83 20.32 8.15
N HIS A 391 -17.86 21.06 7.74
CA HIS A 391 -18.53 20.89 6.45
C HIS A 391 -18.14 21.92 5.38
N ALA A 392 -17.20 22.82 5.64
CA ALA A 392 -16.76 23.83 4.66
C ALA A 392 -16.20 23.16 3.40
N ASP A 393 -15.57 21.99 3.56
CA ASP A 393 -15.03 21.16 2.49
C ASP A 393 -15.93 19.96 2.12
N ALA A 394 -17.14 19.84 2.69
CA ALA A 394 -18.11 18.80 2.35
C ALA A 394 -18.81 19.10 1.01
N ARG A 395 -18.00 19.28 -0.03
CA ARG A 395 -18.43 19.38 -1.43
C ARG A 395 -18.85 17.98 -1.91
N PRO A 396 -19.73 17.88 -2.93
CA PRO A 396 -19.96 16.61 -3.59
C PRO A 396 -18.63 15.97 -3.99
N VAL A 397 -18.40 14.73 -3.58
CA VAL A 397 -17.15 14.04 -3.90
C VAL A 397 -17.10 13.79 -5.41
N PRO A 398 -15.97 14.08 -6.07
CA PRO A 398 -15.83 13.76 -7.47
C PRO A 398 -15.90 12.23 -7.62
N ILE A 399 -16.64 11.75 -8.61
CA ILE A 399 -16.75 10.31 -8.91
C ILE A 399 -16.28 10.02 -10.33
N VAL A 400 -15.70 8.85 -10.53
CA VAL A 400 -15.25 8.35 -11.83
C VAL A 400 -15.82 6.95 -12.05
N ARG A 401 -16.20 6.66 -13.30
CA ARG A 401 -16.71 5.34 -13.66
C ARG A 401 -15.58 4.32 -13.68
N LEU A 402 -15.82 3.14 -13.10
CA LEU A 402 -14.93 2.00 -13.20
C LEU A 402 -15.60 0.90 -14.05
N PRO A 403 -15.15 0.65 -15.29
CA PRO A 403 -15.85 -0.23 -16.21
C PRO A 403 -15.59 -1.71 -15.88
N LEU A 404 -16.45 -2.32 -15.05
CA LEU A 404 -16.46 -3.76 -14.78
C LEU A 404 -17.62 -4.52 -15.48
N HIS A 405 -18.22 -3.92 -16.50
CA HIS A 405 -19.37 -4.48 -17.23
C HIS A 405 -19.30 -4.10 -18.71
N GLY A 406 -20.03 -4.86 -19.54
CA GLY A 406 -20.12 -4.61 -20.98
C GLY A 406 -18.88 -5.10 -21.73
N GLU A 407 -18.63 -4.49 -22.89
CA GLU A 407 -17.52 -4.88 -23.78
C GLU A 407 -16.14 -4.68 -23.15
N ALA A 408 -15.99 -3.68 -22.27
CA ALA A 408 -14.73 -3.36 -21.59
C ALA A 408 -14.17 -4.51 -20.73
N VAL A 409 -14.96 -5.53 -20.41
CA VAL A 409 -14.52 -6.72 -19.66
C VAL A 409 -14.82 -8.04 -20.36
N ALA A 410 -15.07 -8.00 -21.68
CA ALA A 410 -15.45 -9.20 -22.43
C ALA A 410 -14.36 -10.28 -22.38
N ALA A 411 -13.08 -9.89 -22.50
CA ALA A 411 -11.94 -10.81 -22.37
C ALA A 411 -11.91 -11.52 -21.01
N TYR A 412 -12.18 -10.80 -19.93
CA TYR A 412 -12.18 -11.36 -18.57
C TYR A 412 -13.35 -12.31 -18.30
N ARG A 413 -14.53 -12.02 -18.83
CA ARG A 413 -15.69 -12.93 -18.77
C ARG A 413 -15.43 -14.20 -19.57
N TRP A 414 -14.83 -14.06 -20.74
CA TRP A 414 -14.42 -15.21 -21.55
C TRP A 414 -13.39 -16.07 -20.81
N LEU A 415 -12.40 -15.46 -20.13
CA LEU A 415 -11.45 -16.17 -19.28
C LEU A 415 -12.10 -16.85 -18.07
N ALA A 416 -13.17 -16.27 -17.49
CA ALA A 416 -13.92 -16.92 -16.42
C ALA A 416 -14.56 -18.24 -16.89
N GLU A 417 -15.00 -18.30 -18.14
CA GLU A 417 -15.67 -19.47 -18.73
C GLU A 417 -14.68 -20.48 -19.34
N HIS A 418 -13.60 -20.01 -19.98
CA HIS A 418 -12.70 -20.83 -20.80
C HIS A 418 -11.27 -20.90 -20.25
N GLY A 419 -10.92 -20.09 -19.25
CA GLY A 419 -9.56 -19.96 -18.75
C GLY A 419 -9.07 -21.16 -17.94
N GLU A 420 -9.98 -22.03 -17.48
CA GLU A 420 -9.68 -23.24 -16.68
C GLU A 420 -8.84 -22.93 -15.42
N HIS A 421 -8.95 -21.71 -14.89
CA HIS A 421 -8.12 -21.17 -13.80
C HIS A 421 -6.61 -21.31 -14.02
N ARG A 422 -6.14 -21.45 -15.26
CA ARG A 422 -4.70 -21.51 -15.58
C ARG A 422 -4.07 -20.12 -15.45
N PRO A 423 -2.79 -20.02 -15.06
CA PRO A 423 -2.10 -18.73 -14.91
C PRO A 423 -2.15 -17.86 -16.16
N VAL A 424 -2.39 -16.57 -15.96
CA VAL A 424 -2.57 -15.54 -17.00
C VAL A 424 -1.50 -14.46 -16.85
N LEU A 425 -0.86 -14.09 -17.96
CA LEU A 425 0.00 -12.90 -18.05
C LEU A 425 -0.73 -11.85 -18.87
N GLU A 426 -0.87 -10.63 -18.34
CA GLU A 426 -1.44 -9.50 -19.10
C GLU A 426 -0.35 -8.52 -19.53
N LEU A 427 -0.45 -7.97 -20.74
CA LEU A 427 0.53 -7.02 -21.30
C LEU A 427 -0.13 -5.68 -21.66
N PRO A 428 0.54 -4.54 -21.40
CA PRO A 428 1.94 -4.39 -20.91
C PRO A 428 2.18 -4.78 -19.44
N ALA A 429 3.40 -5.22 -19.14
CA ALA A 429 3.90 -5.39 -17.77
C ALA A 429 4.91 -4.29 -17.43
N PHE A 430 4.65 -3.50 -16.38
CA PHE A 430 5.57 -2.42 -15.99
C PHE A 430 6.87 -3.00 -15.42
N LEU A 431 8.01 -2.39 -15.76
CA LEU A 431 9.30 -2.71 -15.13
C LEU A 431 9.69 -1.69 -14.07
N SER A 432 9.41 -0.42 -14.33
CA SER A 432 9.66 0.66 -13.39
C SER A 432 8.35 1.21 -12.84
N PRO A 433 8.29 1.61 -11.56
CA PRO A 433 7.19 2.42 -11.04
C PRO A 433 7.05 3.79 -11.75
N MET A 434 8.05 4.19 -12.54
CA MET A 434 8.01 5.38 -13.39
C MET A 434 7.29 5.16 -14.73
N ASP A 435 7.06 3.91 -15.15
CA ASP A 435 6.29 3.57 -16.36
C ASP A 435 4.78 3.64 -16.08
N LEU A 436 4.30 4.86 -15.86
CA LEU A 436 3.03 5.08 -15.17
C LEU A 436 1.80 4.49 -15.85
N ASP A 437 1.72 4.55 -17.17
CA ASP A 437 0.58 4.01 -17.92
C ASP A 437 0.48 2.49 -17.80
N GLN A 438 1.64 1.80 -17.84
CA GLN A 438 1.72 0.36 -17.65
C GLN A 438 1.41 -0.02 -16.19
N LEU A 439 1.88 0.78 -15.24
CA LEU A 439 1.58 0.60 -13.82
C LEU A 439 0.07 0.72 -13.55
N LEU A 440 -0.58 1.74 -14.11
CA LEU A 440 -2.04 1.92 -14.05
C LEU A 440 -2.78 0.79 -14.76
N ALA A 441 -2.21 0.22 -15.82
CA ALA A 441 -2.77 -0.97 -16.47
C ALA A 441 -2.77 -2.18 -15.53
N SER A 442 -1.67 -2.44 -14.82
CA SER A 442 -1.60 -3.51 -13.81
C SER A 442 -2.68 -3.39 -12.71
N GLY A 443 -2.98 -2.16 -12.26
CA GLY A 443 -4.10 -1.93 -11.33
C GLY A 443 -5.45 -2.38 -11.90
N ARG A 444 -5.71 -2.10 -13.19
CA ARG A 444 -6.93 -2.54 -13.88
C ARG A 444 -7.01 -4.05 -14.02
N TYR A 445 -5.90 -4.71 -14.37
CA TYR A 445 -5.81 -6.18 -14.49
C TYR A 445 -6.18 -6.86 -13.16
N MET A 446 -5.66 -6.35 -12.04
CA MET A 446 -6.01 -6.88 -10.72
C MET A 446 -7.50 -6.79 -10.43
N VAL A 447 -8.13 -5.63 -10.64
CA VAL A 447 -9.56 -5.47 -10.38
C VAL A 447 -10.38 -6.35 -11.34
N ALA A 448 -9.99 -6.42 -12.62
CA ALA A 448 -10.64 -7.28 -13.59
C ALA A 448 -10.52 -8.77 -13.26
N SER A 449 -9.43 -9.18 -12.59
CA SER A 449 -9.23 -10.56 -12.15
C SER A 449 -10.28 -11.06 -11.16
N THR A 450 -10.99 -10.15 -10.48
CA THR A 450 -12.13 -10.50 -9.61
C THR A 450 -13.30 -11.15 -10.36
N LEU A 451 -13.28 -11.12 -11.70
CA LEU A 451 -14.28 -11.76 -12.56
C LEU A 451 -13.96 -13.23 -12.88
N HIS A 452 -12.69 -13.67 -12.81
CA HIS A 452 -12.27 -15.02 -13.23
C HIS A 452 -11.39 -15.75 -12.20
N TRP A 453 -10.78 -15.03 -11.26
CA TRP A 453 -9.94 -15.55 -10.16
C TRP A 453 -8.75 -16.42 -10.58
N SER A 454 -8.40 -16.45 -11.87
CA SER A 454 -7.17 -17.13 -12.32
C SER A 454 -5.94 -16.46 -11.72
N PRO A 455 -4.85 -17.21 -11.46
CA PRO A 455 -3.60 -16.61 -11.03
C PRO A 455 -3.03 -15.67 -12.10
N LEU A 456 -2.76 -14.43 -11.73
CA LEU A 456 -2.08 -13.43 -12.56
C LEU A 456 -0.58 -13.46 -12.29
N VAL A 457 0.22 -13.45 -13.34
CA VAL A 457 1.70 -13.37 -13.24
C VAL A 457 2.16 -11.97 -12.84
N ASN A 458 1.42 -10.94 -13.22
CA ASN A 458 1.67 -9.54 -12.88
C ASN A 458 0.63 -8.98 -11.88
N GLY A 459 0.85 -7.73 -11.46
CA GLY A 459 -0.03 -7.02 -10.53
C GLY A 459 0.67 -5.81 -9.92
N TYR A 460 0.00 -5.16 -8.97
CA TYR A 460 0.51 -4.06 -8.18
C TYR A 460 0.30 -4.34 -6.68
N THR A 461 1.28 -3.99 -5.87
CA THR A 461 1.18 -4.05 -4.40
C THR A 461 2.21 -3.09 -3.78
N GLY A 462 2.10 -2.86 -2.48
CA GLY A 462 3.03 -1.98 -1.75
C GLY A 462 4.48 -2.49 -1.77
N HIS A 463 4.65 -3.82 -1.81
CA HIS A 463 5.93 -4.52 -1.82
C HIS A 463 5.94 -5.66 -2.85
N PRO A 464 6.18 -5.38 -4.15
CA PRO A 464 6.20 -6.42 -5.18
C PRO A 464 7.21 -7.53 -4.84
N PRO A 465 6.91 -8.80 -5.13
CA PRO A 465 7.83 -9.89 -4.84
C PRO A 465 9.07 -9.82 -5.74
N PRO A 466 10.23 -10.33 -5.28
CA PRO A 466 11.47 -10.37 -6.07
C PRO A 466 11.34 -11.07 -7.44
N SER A 467 10.39 -11.99 -7.61
CA SER A 467 10.09 -12.62 -8.91
C SER A 467 9.52 -11.66 -9.93
N TYR A 468 8.85 -10.58 -9.51
CA TYR A 468 8.13 -9.70 -10.43
C TYR A 468 9.07 -9.06 -11.45
N THR A 469 10.18 -8.46 -11.01
CA THR A 469 11.14 -7.82 -11.93
C THR A 469 11.70 -8.83 -12.93
N LEU A 470 12.06 -10.04 -12.49
CA LEU A 470 12.55 -11.10 -13.37
C LEU A 470 11.50 -11.49 -14.44
N LEU A 471 10.25 -11.74 -14.02
CA LEU A 471 9.18 -12.16 -14.92
C LEU A 471 8.75 -11.02 -15.86
N ALA A 472 8.69 -9.79 -15.37
CA ALA A 472 8.36 -8.62 -16.18
C ALA A 472 9.47 -8.31 -17.21
N THR A 473 10.75 -8.55 -16.88
CA THR A 473 11.86 -8.39 -17.84
C THR A 473 11.71 -9.35 -19.02
N LEU A 474 11.33 -10.60 -18.74
CA LEU A 474 11.07 -11.58 -19.79
C LEU A 474 9.76 -11.27 -20.54
N ALA A 475 8.72 -10.80 -19.85
CA ALA A 475 7.43 -10.45 -20.44
C ALA A 475 7.53 -9.31 -21.46
N ARG A 476 8.36 -8.29 -21.22
CA ARG A 476 8.56 -7.18 -22.17
C ARG A 476 9.23 -7.57 -23.48
N ARG A 477 9.90 -8.73 -23.53
CA ARG A 477 10.51 -9.26 -24.76
C ARG A 477 9.52 -10.04 -25.62
N LEU A 478 8.32 -10.33 -25.12
CA LEU A 478 7.31 -11.02 -25.91
C LEU A 478 6.90 -10.15 -27.13
N PRO A 479 6.70 -10.76 -28.31
CA PRO A 479 6.51 -12.19 -28.53
C PRO A 479 7.76 -12.99 -28.96
N ASP A 480 8.98 -12.59 -28.57
CA ASP A 480 10.21 -13.37 -28.79
C ASP A 480 10.06 -14.83 -28.30
N PRO A 481 10.24 -15.85 -29.17
CA PRO A 481 10.14 -17.26 -28.79
C PRO A 481 11.07 -17.67 -27.65
N ALA A 482 12.29 -17.10 -27.58
CA ALA A 482 13.23 -17.40 -26.51
C ALA A 482 12.73 -16.85 -25.16
N ALA A 483 12.17 -15.64 -25.15
CA ALA A 483 11.55 -15.06 -23.96
C ALA A 483 10.33 -15.85 -23.51
N LEU A 484 9.52 -16.36 -24.46
CA LEU A 484 8.40 -17.23 -24.16
C LEU A 484 8.87 -18.56 -23.53
N ASP A 485 9.94 -19.17 -24.04
CA ASP A 485 10.50 -20.40 -23.48
C ASP A 485 11.06 -20.18 -22.07
N ASP A 486 11.74 -19.06 -21.82
CA ASP A 486 12.25 -18.71 -20.49
C ASP A 486 11.11 -18.44 -19.50
N LEU A 487 10.06 -17.72 -19.90
CA LEU A 487 8.85 -17.54 -19.09
C LEU A 487 8.18 -18.89 -18.79
N CYS A 488 7.99 -19.72 -19.81
CA CYS A 488 7.39 -21.05 -19.65
C CYS A 488 8.25 -21.98 -18.82
N ALA A 489 9.57 -21.79 -18.74
CA ALA A 489 10.38 -22.53 -17.78
C ALA A 489 10.02 -22.11 -16.34
N LEU A 490 9.85 -20.82 -16.07
CA LEU A 490 9.67 -20.27 -14.72
C LEU A 490 8.25 -20.41 -14.15
N VAL A 491 7.23 -20.31 -14.99
CA VAL A 491 5.83 -20.31 -14.54
C VAL A 491 4.99 -21.24 -15.40
N ALA A 492 4.00 -21.91 -14.80
CA ALA A 492 3.03 -22.75 -15.51
C ALA A 492 2.00 -21.91 -16.30
N LEU A 493 2.47 -21.04 -17.20
CA LEU A 493 1.66 -20.12 -17.98
C LEU A 493 0.61 -20.85 -18.84
N GLY A 494 -0.65 -20.44 -18.74
CA GLY A 494 -1.74 -20.96 -19.57
C GLY A 494 -2.23 -19.97 -20.63
N TRP A 495 -2.20 -18.68 -20.32
CA TRP A 495 -2.77 -17.63 -21.15
C TRP A 495 -1.92 -16.36 -21.15
N ILE A 496 -1.95 -15.65 -22.28
CA ILE A 496 -1.43 -14.29 -22.40
C ILE A 496 -2.56 -13.41 -22.94
N VAL A 497 -2.89 -12.34 -22.22
CA VAL A 497 -3.80 -11.29 -22.72
C VAL A 497 -2.94 -10.12 -23.14
N VAL A 498 -3.08 -9.72 -24.39
CA VAL A 498 -2.40 -8.54 -24.94
C VAL A 498 -3.44 -7.45 -25.08
N HIS A 499 -3.12 -6.26 -24.57
CA HIS A 499 -3.88 -5.04 -24.77
C HIS A 499 -3.10 -4.13 -25.72
N PRO A 500 -3.18 -4.31 -27.05
CA PRO A 500 -2.40 -3.54 -28.00
C PRO A 500 -2.53 -2.05 -27.75
N ALA A 501 -3.76 -1.55 -27.52
CA ALA A 501 -4.05 -0.15 -27.20
C ALA A 501 -3.21 0.44 -26.07
N ALA A 502 -2.82 -0.35 -25.07
CA ALA A 502 -2.00 0.05 -23.93
C ALA A 502 -0.49 -0.15 -24.14
N LEU A 503 -0.07 -0.89 -25.17
CA LEU A 503 1.35 -1.11 -25.47
C LEU A 503 2.01 0.15 -26.05
N PRO A 504 3.26 0.45 -25.65
CA PRO A 504 4.13 1.41 -26.35
C PRO A 504 4.24 1.08 -27.85
N PRO A 505 4.45 2.06 -28.73
CA PRO A 505 4.48 1.82 -30.18
C PRO A 505 5.45 0.73 -30.63
N ALA A 506 6.67 0.70 -30.06
CA ALA A 506 7.67 -0.31 -30.39
C ALA A 506 7.25 -1.72 -29.96
N GLU A 507 6.71 -1.85 -28.74
CA GLU A 507 6.21 -3.14 -28.23
C GLU A 507 5.01 -3.60 -29.06
N ARG A 508 4.07 -2.69 -29.39
CA ARG A 508 2.91 -2.99 -30.23
C ARG A 508 3.32 -3.52 -31.60
N ALA A 509 4.29 -2.89 -32.27
CA ALA A 509 4.76 -3.32 -33.59
C ALA A 509 5.34 -4.75 -33.56
N ALA A 510 5.94 -5.18 -32.44
CA ALA A 510 6.42 -6.54 -32.27
C ALA A 510 5.27 -7.59 -32.32
N TRP A 511 4.03 -7.18 -32.08
CA TRP A 511 2.84 -8.03 -32.12
C TRP A 511 2.09 -8.04 -33.46
N ASP A 512 2.49 -7.25 -34.47
CA ASP A 512 1.81 -7.16 -35.77
C ASP A 512 1.76 -8.52 -36.51
N GLY A 513 2.69 -9.43 -36.20
CA GLY A 513 2.74 -10.81 -36.71
C GLY A 513 1.94 -11.85 -35.93
N GLY A 514 1.17 -11.45 -34.90
CA GLY A 514 0.24 -12.35 -34.19
C GLY A 514 0.87 -13.32 -33.18
N GLY A 515 2.08 -13.01 -32.68
CA GLY A 515 2.72 -13.78 -31.60
C GLY A 515 3.20 -15.18 -32.02
N PRO A 516 4.39 -15.31 -32.63
CA PRO A 516 4.89 -16.61 -33.11
C PRO A 516 4.90 -17.70 -32.02
N GLY A 517 4.32 -18.86 -32.31
CA GLY A 517 4.26 -19.98 -31.36
C GLY A 517 3.19 -19.86 -30.27
N LEU A 518 2.30 -18.86 -30.38
CA LEU A 518 1.10 -18.69 -29.56
C LEU A 518 -0.16 -18.99 -30.39
N ALA A 519 -1.13 -19.66 -29.79
CA ALA A 519 -2.42 -19.90 -30.43
C ALA A 519 -3.39 -18.77 -30.07
N ARG A 520 -3.84 -17.98 -31.04
CA ARG A 520 -4.89 -16.96 -30.82
C ARG A 520 -6.21 -17.66 -30.49
N ALA A 521 -6.71 -17.49 -29.27
CA ALA A 521 -7.91 -18.15 -28.77
C ALA A 521 -9.16 -17.29 -28.90
N ALA A 522 -9.05 -15.99 -28.64
CA ALA A 522 -10.17 -15.04 -28.75
C ALA A 522 -9.67 -13.61 -28.99
N ALA A 523 -10.58 -12.72 -29.41
CA ALA A 523 -10.33 -11.30 -29.53
C ALA A 523 -11.58 -10.48 -29.20
N PHE A 524 -11.39 -9.34 -28.54
CA PHE A 524 -12.44 -8.48 -28.02
C PHE A 524 -12.06 -7.01 -28.25
N GLY A 525 -12.58 -6.42 -29.33
CA GLY A 525 -12.06 -5.13 -29.80
C GLY A 525 -10.58 -5.27 -30.17
N ASP A 526 -9.73 -4.45 -29.55
CA ASP A 526 -8.28 -4.52 -29.74
C ASP A 526 -7.60 -5.61 -28.89
N ASP A 527 -8.25 -6.08 -27.82
CA ASP A 527 -7.65 -7.04 -26.90
C ASP A 527 -7.61 -8.45 -27.53
N VAL A 528 -6.49 -9.14 -27.35
CA VAL A 528 -6.27 -10.48 -27.91
C VAL A 528 -5.86 -11.45 -26.82
N VAL A 529 -6.54 -12.59 -26.75
CA VAL A 529 -6.24 -13.67 -25.81
C VAL A 529 -5.53 -14.80 -26.54
N TYR A 530 -4.32 -15.11 -26.08
CA TYR A 530 -3.48 -16.18 -26.59
C TYR A 530 -3.41 -17.35 -25.60
N ARG A 531 -3.47 -18.56 -26.14
CA ARG A 531 -3.34 -19.82 -25.40
C ARG A 531 -1.92 -20.35 -25.50
N ILE A 532 -1.42 -20.86 -24.37
CA ILE A 532 -0.19 -21.62 -24.30
C ILE A 532 -0.50 -23.11 -24.43
N ASP A 533 -0.11 -23.70 -25.57
CA ASP A 533 -0.35 -25.11 -25.93
C ASP A 533 0.80 -26.06 -25.57
N ARG A 534 1.78 -25.56 -24.82
CA ARG A 534 2.94 -26.32 -24.36
C ARG A 534 2.92 -26.46 -22.84
N ARG A 535 3.61 -27.48 -22.33
CA ARG A 535 3.75 -27.68 -20.88
C ARG A 535 4.78 -26.72 -20.31
N CYS A 536 4.35 -25.89 -19.36
CA CYS A 536 5.18 -24.87 -18.71
C CYS A 536 5.34 -25.16 -17.20
N GLY A 537 6.21 -24.42 -16.51
CA GLY A 537 6.45 -24.50 -15.07
C GLY A 537 7.57 -25.46 -14.63
N ALA A 538 8.51 -25.82 -15.49
CA ALA A 538 9.58 -26.77 -15.16
C ALA A 538 10.47 -26.33 -13.98
N LEU A 539 10.74 -25.03 -13.86
CA LEU A 539 11.51 -24.39 -12.79
C LEU A 539 10.61 -23.75 -11.71
N GLU A 540 9.29 -23.78 -11.86
CA GLU A 540 8.38 -23.15 -10.90
C GLU A 540 8.57 -23.65 -9.45
N PRO A 541 8.75 -24.97 -9.18
CA PRO A 541 9.03 -25.43 -7.83
C PRO A 541 10.34 -24.88 -7.24
N ALA A 542 11.36 -24.65 -8.08
CA ALA A 542 12.60 -24.02 -7.65
C ALA A 542 12.38 -22.53 -7.36
N LEU A 543 11.65 -21.82 -8.23
CA LEU A 543 11.27 -20.42 -8.03
C LEU A 543 10.46 -20.22 -6.76
N ARG A 544 9.46 -21.07 -6.48
CA ARG A 544 8.66 -21.02 -5.25
C ARG A 544 9.51 -21.21 -3.99
N ARG A 545 10.47 -22.14 -4.00
CA ARG A 545 11.42 -22.31 -2.89
C ARG A 545 12.28 -21.08 -2.71
N GLU A 546 12.80 -20.53 -3.80
CA GLU A 546 13.59 -19.30 -3.76
C GLU A 546 12.78 -18.11 -3.22
N LEU A 547 11.47 -18.04 -3.47
CA LEU A 547 10.61 -16.97 -2.93
C LEU A 547 10.20 -17.18 -1.47
N ALA A 548 10.26 -18.40 -0.95
CA ALA A 548 9.84 -18.73 0.42
C ALA A 548 10.99 -18.75 1.43
N GLU A 549 12.20 -19.10 0.98
CA GLU A 549 13.36 -19.31 1.85
C GLU A 549 14.19 -18.02 2.05
N PRO A 550 14.97 -17.88 3.13
CA PRO A 550 15.94 -16.79 3.27
C PRO A 550 17.06 -16.85 2.20
N ASP A 551 17.67 -15.72 1.85
CA ASP A 551 18.74 -15.70 0.84
C ASP A 551 20.05 -16.26 1.42
N PRO A 552 20.62 -17.37 0.88
CA PRO A 552 21.91 -17.90 1.32
C PRO A 552 23.11 -17.04 0.90
N GLY A 553 22.89 -15.93 0.19
CA GLY A 553 23.94 -15.04 -0.31
C GLY A 553 24.85 -15.73 -1.32
N PHE A 554 26.16 -15.50 -1.21
CA PHE A 554 27.16 -16.02 -2.17
C PHE A 554 27.30 -17.55 -2.18
N ALA A 555 26.85 -18.24 -1.12
CA ALA A 555 26.82 -19.70 -1.09
C ALA A 555 25.66 -20.29 -1.91
N GLY A 556 24.72 -19.45 -2.36
CA GLY A 556 23.58 -19.85 -3.15
C GLY A 556 23.89 -20.15 -4.60
N ARG A 557 22.89 -20.69 -5.29
CA ARG A 557 22.92 -20.98 -6.72
C ARG A 557 21.69 -20.37 -7.39
N THR A 558 21.74 -20.19 -8.71
CA THR A 558 20.61 -19.73 -9.52
C THR A 558 19.58 -20.84 -9.71
N LEU A 559 18.45 -20.53 -10.36
CA LEU A 559 17.38 -21.50 -10.61
C LEU A 559 17.82 -22.69 -11.48
N ARG A 560 18.89 -22.55 -12.28
CA ARG A 560 19.52 -23.63 -13.05
C ARG A 560 20.82 -24.15 -12.41
N GLY A 561 21.14 -23.72 -11.21
CA GLY A 561 22.27 -24.26 -10.44
C GLY A 561 23.63 -23.63 -10.74
N VAL A 562 23.69 -22.48 -11.41
CA VAL A 562 24.95 -21.71 -11.56
C VAL A 562 25.33 -21.10 -10.21
N SER A 563 26.62 -21.13 -9.86
CA SER A 563 27.13 -20.58 -8.60
C SER A 563 26.96 -19.06 -8.56
N ARG A 564 26.49 -18.52 -7.43
CA ARG A 564 26.46 -17.06 -7.18
C ARG A 564 27.71 -16.54 -6.47
N ALA A 565 28.74 -17.37 -6.29
CA ALA A 565 30.02 -16.93 -5.72
C ALA A 565 30.67 -15.84 -6.61
N PRO A 566 31.56 -14.99 -6.05
CA PRO A 566 32.31 -14.03 -6.85
C PRO A 566 32.97 -14.69 -8.05
N LEU A 567 32.83 -14.06 -9.22
CA LEU A 567 33.42 -14.58 -10.46
C LEU A 567 34.95 -14.57 -10.38
N ALA A 568 35.58 -15.55 -11.04
CA ALA A 568 37.03 -15.60 -11.15
C ALA A 568 37.56 -14.58 -12.17
N ASP A 569 36.79 -14.31 -13.23
CA ASP A 569 37.13 -13.36 -14.27
C ASP A 569 35.93 -12.46 -14.65
N PHE A 570 36.10 -11.16 -14.45
CA PHE A 570 35.06 -10.15 -14.65
C PHE A 570 35.12 -9.58 -16.08
N ARG A 571 34.89 -10.43 -17.09
CA ARG A 571 35.05 -10.06 -18.51
C ARG A 571 33.75 -10.17 -19.30
N GLY A 572 33.22 -9.04 -19.75
CA GLY A 572 32.09 -8.96 -20.66
C GLY A 572 32.25 -7.88 -21.72
N GLU A 573 31.56 -8.05 -22.85
CA GLU A 573 31.43 -7.03 -23.89
C GLU A 573 30.03 -6.40 -23.82
N LEU A 574 29.96 -5.07 -23.94
CA LEU A 574 28.72 -4.32 -24.01
C LEU A 574 28.60 -3.61 -25.36
N ARG A 575 27.45 -3.77 -26.01
CA ARG A 575 27.05 -3.00 -27.19
C ARG A 575 25.75 -2.28 -26.89
N ALA A 576 25.79 -0.95 -26.90
CA ALA A 576 24.64 -0.10 -26.66
C ALA A 576 24.71 1.10 -27.61
N ASP A 577 23.55 1.48 -28.15
CA ASP A 577 23.40 2.76 -28.84
C ASP A 577 23.02 3.82 -27.80
N LEU A 578 24.03 4.50 -27.25
CA LEU A 578 23.83 5.51 -26.21
C LEU A 578 23.54 6.87 -26.86
N PRO A 579 22.48 7.58 -26.44
CA PRO A 579 22.09 8.83 -27.08
C PRO A 579 23.05 9.97 -26.74
N ASP A 580 23.35 10.83 -27.71
CA ASP A 580 24.13 12.07 -27.47
C ASP A 580 23.38 13.11 -26.62
N ALA A 581 22.05 13.02 -26.57
CA ALA A 581 21.20 13.91 -25.78
C ALA A 581 19.93 13.22 -25.28
N VAL A 582 19.53 13.59 -24.08
CA VAL A 582 18.31 13.11 -23.41
C VAL A 582 17.50 14.30 -22.88
N VAL A 583 16.26 14.04 -22.50
CA VAL A 583 15.41 15.05 -21.89
C VAL A 583 15.47 14.91 -20.37
N ALA A 584 15.89 15.98 -19.71
CA ALA A 584 16.08 16.03 -18.27
C ALA A 584 14.77 15.74 -17.50
N GLY A 585 14.87 14.95 -16.44
CA GLY A 585 13.74 14.64 -15.55
C GLY A 585 12.78 13.56 -16.06
N LEU A 586 12.99 12.99 -17.24
CA LEU A 586 12.24 11.82 -17.71
C LEU A 586 12.83 10.50 -17.23
N HIS A 587 12.00 9.46 -17.23
CA HIS A 587 12.47 8.08 -17.14
C HIS A 587 12.66 7.51 -18.55
N GLY A 588 13.70 6.70 -18.75
CA GLY A 588 13.98 6.06 -20.04
C GLY A 588 14.71 4.72 -19.89
N TRP A 589 14.67 3.95 -20.97
CA TRP A 589 15.28 2.62 -21.05
C TRP A 589 16.38 2.60 -22.12
N PHE A 590 17.53 2.04 -21.79
CA PHE A 590 18.63 1.77 -22.72
C PHE A 590 18.64 0.28 -23.05
N ALA A 591 18.55 -0.06 -24.34
CA ALA A 591 18.73 -1.44 -24.80
C ALA A 591 20.23 -1.74 -24.93
N VAL A 592 20.70 -2.74 -24.20
CA VAL A 592 22.13 -3.06 -24.13
C VAL A 592 22.32 -4.53 -24.43
N THR A 593 22.99 -4.84 -25.53
CA THR A 593 23.42 -6.21 -25.82
C THR A 593 24.68 -6.50 -25.02
N VAL A 594 24.61 -7.52 -24.16
CA VAL A 594 25.74 -8.00 -23.36
C VAL A 594 26.22 -9.33 -23.89
N THR A 595 27.53 -9.57 -23.87
CA THR A 595 28.13 -10.85 -24.22
C THR A 595 29.07 -11.30 -23.12
N ASN A 596 28.93 -12.55 -22.67
CA ASN A 596 29.87 -13.14 -21.71
C ASN A 596 31.17 -13.53 -22.42
N THR A 597 32.25 -12.79 -22.19
CA THR A 597 33.59 -13.07 -22.74
C THR A 597 34.53 -13.68 -21.71
N GLY A 598 33.99 -14.05 -20.55
CA GLY A 598 34.71 -14.73 -19.49
C GLY A 598 34.77 -16.24 -19.68
N SER A 599 35.29 -16.91 -18.65
CA SER A 599 35.58 -18.35 -18.64
C SER A 599 34.48 -19.20 -18.02
N ALA A 600 33.53 -18.58 -17.31
CA ALA A 600 32.48 -19.25 -16.55
C ALA A 600 31.09 -18.66 -16.86
N PRO A 601 30.00 -19.44 -16.69
CA PRO A 601 28.66 -18.92 -16.84
C PRO A 601 28.37 -17.85 -15.77
N TRP A 602 27.74 -16.76 -16.20
CA TRP A 602 27.30 -15.71 -15.29
C TRP A 602 25.99 -16.09 -14.60
N PRO A 603 25.90 -15.96 -13.26
CA PRO A 603 24.65 -16.20 -12.55
C PRO A 603 23.67 -15.05 -12.81
N GLY A 604 22.59 -15.28 -13.57
CA GLY A 604 21.61 -14.22 -13.88
C GLY A 604 20.14 -14.66 -13.80
N LEU A 605 19.86 -15.97 -13.77
CA LEU A 605 18.52 -16.52 -13.62
C LEU A 605 18.17 -16.75 -12.14
N THR A 606 17.99 -15.65 -11.41
CA THR A 606 17.61 -15.65 -9.99
C THR A 606 16.86 -14.37 -9.62
N THR A 607 15.95 -14.50 -8.66
CA THR A 607 15.24 -13.38 -8.03
C THR A 607 16.08 -12.69 -6.95
N ARG A 608 17.12 -13.37 -6.42
CA ARG A 608 18.01 -12.84 -5.39
C ARG A 608 19.01 -11.85 -5.99
N ALA A 609 19.22 -10.74 -5.29
CA ALA A 609 20.23 -9.76 -5.70
C ALA A 609 21.64 -10.29 -5.52
N ARG A 610 22.02 -10.64 -4.29
CA ARG A 610 23.42 -10.91 -3.94
C ARG A 610 24.04 -12.00 -4.82
N GLY A 611 25.14 -11.67 -5.48
CA GLY A 611 25.92 -12.59 -6.32
C GLY A 611 25.39 -12.81 -7.74
N ARG A 612 24.27 -12.19 -8.14
CA ARG A 612 23.84 -12.19 -9.55
C ARG A 612 24.64 -11.19 -10.37
N VAL A 613 24.77 -11.45 -11.66
CA VAL A 613 25.27 -10.51 -12.65
C VAL A 613 24.09 -9.70 -13.21
N ALA A 614 24.26 -8.38 -13.21
CA ALA A 614 23.28 -7.42 -13.68
C ALA A 614 23.99 -6.25 -14.38
N LEU A 615 23.21 -5.37 -15.00
CA LEU A 615 23.66 -4.10 -15.53
C LEU A 615 23.18 -2.95 -14.65
N GLN A 616 23.93 -1.85 -14.64
CA GLN A 616 23.48 -0.62 -14.01
C GLN A 616 23.96 0.59 -14.81
N ALA A 617 23.12 1.62 -14.88
CA ALA A 617 23.50 2.92 -15.40
C ALA A 617 24.00 3.83 -14.27
N ARG A 618 25.01 4.65 -14.55
CA ARG A 618 25.61 5.62 -13.65
C ARG A 618 25.88 6.91 -14.40
N TRP A 619 25.38 8.03 -13.88
CA TRP A 619 25.60 9.36 -14.45
C TRP A 619 26.66 10.10 -13.64
N ARG A 620 27.70 10.57 -14.32
CA ARG A 620 28.74 11.41 -13.74
C ARG A 620 28.65 12.83 -14.25
N ASP A 621 28.80 13.81 -13.35
CA ASP A 621 28.98 15.20 -13.75
C ASP A 621 30.36 15.45 -14.39
N THR A 622 30.60 16.67 -14.87
CA THR A 622 31.88 17.07 -15.47
C THR A 622 33.05 17.05 -14.49
N ALA A 623 32.80 16.99 -13.17
CA ALA A 623 33.82 16.82 -12.15
C ALA A 623 34.10 15.33 -11.85
N GLY A 624 33.38 14.41 -12.49
CA GLY A 624 33.51 12.97 -12.32
C GLY A 624 32.71 12.40 -11.14
N ALA A 625 31.93 13.22 -10.43
CA ALA A 625 31.12 12.78 -9.31
C ALA A 625 29.85 12.07 -9.79
N VAL A 626 29.49 10.95 -9.15
CA VAL A 626 28.23 10.24 -9.44
C VAL A 626 27.07 11.05 -8.90
N VAL A 627 26.20 11.51 -9.79
CA VAL A 627 25.02 12.32 -9.44
C VAL A 627 23.72 11.54 -9.45
N LEU A 628 23.69 10.42 -10.16
CA LEU A 628 22.51 9.59 -10.31
C LEU A 628 22.91 8.16 -10.71
N GLU A 629 22.27 7.17 -10.12
CA GLU A 629 22.36 5.77 -10.54
C GLU A 629 20.99 5.29 -11.03
N GLY A 630 20.99 4.49 -12.08
CA GLY A 630 19.80 3.89 -12.68
C GLY A 630 19.34 2.64 -11.94
N GLU A 631 18.20 2.13 -12.40
CA GLU A 631 17.63 0.87 -11.96
C GLU A 631 18.47 -0.31 -12.48
N PRO A 632 18.62 -1.41 -11.71
CA PRO A 632 19.32 -2.59 -12.19
C PRO A 632 18.64 -3.23 -13.41
N GLY A 633 19.40 -3.41 -14.50
CA GLY A 633 19.00 -4.20 -15.65
C GLY A 633 19.28 -5.68 -15.41
N LEU A 634 18.24 -6.50 -15.32
CA LEU A 634 18.39 -7.94 -15.09
C LEU A 634 18.76 -8.64 -16.40
N VAL A 635 19.85 -9.41 -16.38
CA VAL A 635 20.20 -10.35 -17.47
C VAL A 635 19.11 -11.41 -17.66
N ALA A 636 18.41 -11.75 -16.57
CA ALA A 636 17.27 -12.68 -16.53
C ALA A 636 17.56 -14.08 -17.10
N ARG A 637 18.85 -14.44 -17.21
CA ARG A 637 19.34 -15.71 -17.73
C ARG A 637 20.71 -16.02 -17.15
N ASP A 638 21.01 -17.30 -16.95
CA ASP A 638 22.38 -17.74 -16.72
C ASP A 638 23.11 -17.73 -18.05
N LEU A 639 24.04 -16.79 -18.22
CA LEU A 639 24.66 -16.52 -19.52
C LEU A 639 25.98 -17.28 -19.65
N ALA A 640 26.03 -18.28 -20.52
CA ALA A 640 27.24 -19.08 -20.72
C ALA A 640 28.33 -18.30 -21.48
N PRO A 641 29.62 -18.70 -21.37
CA PRO A 641 30.69 -18.11 -22.17
C PRO A 641 30.36 -18.11 -23.67
N GLY A 642 30.50 -16.95 -24.30
CA GLY A 642 30.19 -16.70 -25.71
C GLY A 642 28.71 -16.38 -26.00
N GLU A 643 27.80 -16.52 -25.04
CA GLU A 643 26.39 -16.15 -25.24
C GLU A 643 26.16 -14.65 -25.10
N SER A 644 25.17 -14.15 -25.85
CA SER A 644 24.73 -12.76 -25.82
C SER A 644 23.24 -12.65 -25.49
N VAL A 645 22.86 -11.56 -24.83
CA VAL A 645 21.46 -11.23 -24.58
C VAL A 645 21.27 -9.71 -24.54
N GLU A 646 20.12 -9.24 -25.00
CA GLU A 646 19.72 -7.85 -24.83
C GLU A 646 19.07 -7.63 -23.47
N VAL A 647 19.54 -6.60 -22.76
CA VAL A 647 19.09 -6.24 -21.41
C VAL A 647 18.62 -4.78 -21.39
N PRO A 648 17.38 -4.51 -20.97
CA PRO A 648 16.92 -3.15 -20.76
C PRO A 648 17.49 -2.60 -19.44
N VAL A 649 18.10 -1.42 -19.50
CA VAL A 649 18.63 -0.70 -18.33
C VAL A 649 17.86 0.59 -18.15
N GLY A 650 17.14 0.72 -17.03
CA GLY A 650 16.29 1.87 -16.73
C GLY A 650 17.06 2.96 -15.99
N SER A 651 16.75 4.22 -16.28
CA SER A 651 17.30 5.35 -15.52
C SER A 651 16.39 6.57 -15.58
N MET A 652 16.38 7.35 -14.50
CA MET A 652 15.96 8.74 -14.59
C MET A 652 17.03 9.54 -15.35
N MET A 653 16.62 10.55 -16.09
CA MET A 653 17.53 11.47 -16.76
C MET A 653 17.90 12.60 -15.77
N PRO A 654 19.19 12.97 -15.64
CA PRO A 654 19.62 13.98 -14.69
C PRO A 654 19.06 15.37 -15.02
N ARG A 655 19.28 16.32 -14.12
CA ARG A 655 18.91 17.74 -14.35
C ARG A 655 19.62 18.28 -15.61
N PRO A 656 19.15 19.39 -16.20
CA PRO A 656 19.80 19.95 -17.39
C PRO A 656 21.31 20.17 -17.19
N GLY A 657 22.12 19.67 -18.13
CA GLY A 657 23.58 19.68 -18.00
C GLY A 657 24.28 18.73 -18.97
N SER A 658 25.61 18.64 -18.83
CA SER A 658 26.45 17.67 -19.57
C SER A 658 26.95 16.62 -18.60
N TYR A 659 26.82 15.35 -18.98
CA TYR A 659 27.16 14.22 -18.12
C TYR A 659 27.89 13.14 -18.91
N THR A 660 28.62 12.29 -18.21
CA THR A 660 29.04 10.99 -18.75
C THR A 660 28.04 9.94 -18.28
N LEU A 661 27.36 9.29 -19.22
CA LEU A 661 26.54 8.12 -18.94
C LEU A 661 27.43 6.89 -19.05
N GLU A 662 27.58 6.17 -17.94
CA GLU A 662 28.25 4.87 -17.85
C GLU A 662 27.17 3.79 -17.72
N ILE A 663 27.19 2.77 -18.58
CA ILE A 663 26.43 1.54 -18.37
C ILE A 663 27.44 0.41 -18.24
N GLY A 664 27.40 -0.30 -17.12
CA GLY A 664 28.36 -1.36 -16.84
C GLY A 664 27.75 -2.62 -16.27
N LEU A 665 28.49 -3.72 -16.45
CA LEU A 665 28.25 -4.98 -15.78
C LEU A 665 28.71 -4.88 -14.32
N LEU A 666 27.91 -5.43 -13.42
CA LEU A 666 28.29 -5.65 -12.04
C LEU A 666 27.88 -7.04 -11.58
N GLN A 667 28.58 -7.53 -10.56
CA GLN A 667 28.08 -8.62 -9.74
C GLN A 667 27.59 -8.05 -8.41
N ASP A 668 26.31 -8.23 -8.11
CA ASP A 668 25.63 -7.66 -6.95
C ASP A 668 26.32 -8.07 -5.64
N GLY A 669 26.72 -7.08 -4.84
CA GLY A 669 27.47 -7.29 -3.59
C GLY A 669 28.96 -7.56 -3.76
N VAL A 670 29.49 -7.56 -4.98
CA VAL A 670 30.93 -7.64 -5.29
C VAL A 670 31.45 -6.32 -5.86
N GLY A 671 30.84 -5.83 -6.93
CA GLY A 671 31.24 -4.57 -7.58
C GLY A 671 31.12 -4.61 -9.10
N TRP A 672 31.51 -3.50 -9.73
CA TRP A 672 31.50 -3.33 -11.18
C TRP A 672 32.66 -4.10 -11.82
N PHE A 673 32.41 -4.72 -12.97
CA PHE A 673 33.41 -5.52 -13.68
C PHE A 673 34.62 -4.67 -14.06
N ALA A 674 34.38 -3.47 -14.58
CA ALA A 674 35.44 -2.54 -14.99
C ALA A 674 36.29 -2.00 -13.81
N GLU A 675 35.80 -2.14 -12.57
CA GLU A 675 36.54 -1.77 -11.35
C GLU A 675 37.34 -2.95 -10.78
N GLN A 676 37.17 -4.17 -11.32
CA GLN A 676 37.92 -5.35 -10.91
C GLN A 676 39.24 -5.48 -11.67
N PRO A 677 40.28 -6.12 -11.08
CA PRO A 677 41.56 -6.35 -11.75
C PRO A 677 41.41 -7.08 -13.09
N GLY A 678 41.81 -6.42 -14.18
CA GLY A 678 41.71 -6.99 -15.54
C GLY A 678 40.28 -7.20 -16.04
N GLY A 679 39.30 -6.57 -15.41
CA GLY A 679 37.90 -6.66 -15.78
C GLY A 679 37.51 -5.74 -16.93
N ALA A 680 36.45 -6.12 -17.64
CA ALA A 680 35.90 -5.41 -18.79
C ALA A 680 34.37 -5.57 -18.78
N GLY A 681 33.66 -4.55 -19.25
CA GLY A 681 32.19 -4.55 -19.25
C GLY A 681 31.61 -3.18 -18.94
N LEU A 682 32.08 -2.15 -19.63
CA LEU A 682 31.63 -0.77 -19.48
C LEU A 682 31.43 -0.14 -20.86
N ALA A 683 30.26 0.45 -21.09
CA ALA A 683 29.99 1.36 -22.19
C ALA A 683 29.80 2.76 -21.62
N ALA A 684 30.41 3.77 -22.24
CA ALA A 684 30.30 5.14 -21.77
C ALA A 684 30.14 6.12 -22.94
N ALA A 685 29.31 7.13 -22.75
CA ALA A 685 29.12 8.22 -23.71
C ALA A 685 28.93 9.56 -23.00
N THR A 686 29.33 10.64 -23.65
CA THR A 686 29.02 12.00 -23.19
C THR A 686 27.61 12.34 -23.66
N VAL A 687 26.72 12.63 -22.71
CA VAL A 687 25.30 12.84 -22.95
C VAL A 687 24.87 14.20 -22.43
N ARG A 688 24.15 14.95 -23.27
CA ARG A 688 23.57 16.26 -22.88
C ARG A 688 22.13 16.10 -22.43
N ALA A 689 21.85 16.37 -21.15
CA ALA A 689 20.50 16.45 -20.63
C ALA A 689 19.91 17.84 -20.91
N ARG A 690 18.84 17.90 -21.72
CA ARG A 690 18.18 19.13 -22.15
C ARG A 690 16.87 19.37 -21.39
N PRO A 691 16.46 20.62 -21.16
CA PRO A 691 15.12 20.91 -20.69
C PRO A 691 14.05 20.36 -21.65
N TRP A 692 12.90 19.93 -21.11
CA TRP A 692 11.78 19.40 -21.91
C TRP A 692 11.34 20.30 -23.07
N GLY A 693 11.39 21.63 -22.90
CA GLY A 693 11.02 22.60 -23.93
C GLY A 693 11.97 22.66 -25.14
N GLU A 694 13.19 22.14 -25.01
CA GLU A 694 14.24 22.19 -26.05
C GLU A 694 14.45 20.83 -26.74
N ALA A 695 13.62 19.84 -26.42
CA ALA A 695 13.67 18.50 -26.99
C ALA A 695 13.01 18.46 -28.39
N SER A 696 13.63 17.74 -29.33
CA SER A 696 13.03 17.52 -30.64
C SER A 696 11.76 16.66 -30.53
N PRO A 697 10.82 16.70 -31.50
CA PRO A 697 9.63 15.85 -31.49
C PRO A 697 9.91 14.33 -31.42
N LEU A 698 11.09 13.89 -31.87
CA LEU A 698 11.51 12.49 -31.81
C LEU A 698 12.11 12.09 -30.44
N GLN A 699 12.47 13.09 -29.63
CA GLN A 699 13.03 12.91 -28.28
C GLN A 699 11.98 13.14 -27.17
N ARG A 700 10.81 13.65 -27.54
CA ARG A 700 9.63 13.80 -26.66
C ARG A 700 8.72 12.61 -26.86
#